data_AF-A0A926XJ29-F1
#
_entry.id   AF-A0A926XJ29-F1
#
_cell.length_a   1.000
_cell.length_b   1.000
_cell.length_c   1.000
_cell.angle_alpha   90.00
_cell.angle_beta   90.00
_cell.angle_gamma   90.00
#
_symmetry.space_group_name_H-M   'P 1'
#
loop_
_entity.id
_entity.type
_entity.pdbx_description
1 polymer ?
#
loop_
_entity_poly.entity_id
_entity_poly.type
_entity_poly.pdbx_seq_one_letter_code
_entity_poly.pdbx_strand_id
1 'polypeptide(L)'
;FIRRLGESTLYRKTFYEPYINSRALELAFRHFLGRGPSSREEVQEYFSIVSSKGLPGLVDALVDSKEYSDYFGEETVPYIRGLGQEAQECRNWGPQQDLLNYSAPFRKVPQFLTTFAAYERPLPDQHPYGSGNDPLEIQFGAIFPKETKNPNTRPAPFGKDTRRILIRQGPGIDNQLSNPAARPKAPGSLGPKVFKLDQLPGPGGNGGTSFKRYVKNSSVKYSESSTQAVIKAAYLQVFGRDVYEGQRLKVAEIKLENGETTVREFIRALAKSDLFRKLYWTSLYVTKSIEYIHRRLLGRPTYGRQETNKYFDICAKKGFYALVDAIIDSPEYSESFGEDTIPYERYLTPAGVSLRSLRIGSIADTALKIEKQETPRFVELGQVTQLRTEPDIQFRINQGVSKKREQTKVFKLTETNDKALVQNTIRAAYRQIFERDIEPYIVKNQFSDFESKLRNGEINLKEFIEALGGSDLYIKEFYTPYPNTKVIELGTKHFLGRAPLDQVEIRKYNQILASEGLRGFVGAMVNSPEYAQAFGEDTVPYNRFPTLPAANFPNTEKLYNQLTKQNDDLVVPSFKPVQSRMDVAKMPLMGKAIADIAAKARQRDMSKPLFIELGRSFTNGDGQSVEVGVGTSRRKPARIYRMNPGMNQGESAQVINAIYCQVMDIFSGQVPGELRRSDLDSRLRNGEISVREFVKSLASSDIYRRRFYAPYPNTKVIEFLFRHLLGRAPATQGEIRQYNKLLADSGLKAAVEAMVDSPEYARYFGEDVVPYNRFPSLPAGNYLGSVKAAADLVKQSWSDMSPSYIGNRLSR
;
A
#
# COMPACT_ATOMS: atom_id res chain seq x y z
N PHE A 1 68.51 26.86 -17.77
CA PHE A 1 69.11 25.56 -17.41
C PHE A 1 68.17 24.69 -16.58
N ILE A 2 67.71 25.18 -15.42
CA ILE A 2 66.88 24.43 -14.45
C ILE A 2 65.58 23.88 -15.05
N ARG A 3 64.88 24.65 -15.88
CA ARG A 3 63.68 24.18 -16.62
C ARG A 3 63.95 22.87 -17.38
N ARG A 4 64.99 22.84 -18.20
CA ARG A 4 65.39 21.65 -18.98
C ARG A 4 65.82 20.48 -18.12
N LEU A 5 66.42 20.72 -16.95
CA LEU A 5 66.70 19.65 -15.98
C LEU A 5 65.41 19.08 -15.39
N GLY A 6 64.44 19.92 -15.04
CA GLY A 6 63.14 19.50 -14.52
C GLY A 6 62.31 18.70 -15.52
N GLU A 7 62.40 19.04 -16.80
CA GLU A 7 61.73 18.33 -17.90
C GLU A 7 62.49 17.07 -18.36
N SER A 8 63.70 16.84 -17.85
CA SER A 8 64.52 15.72 -18.27
C SER A 8 63.91 14.37 -17.88
N THR A 9 64.26 13.34 -18.65
CA THR A 9 63.87 11.96 -18.35
C THR A 9 64.43 11.48 -17.01
N LEU A 10 65.61 11.99 -16.61
CA LEU A 10 66.24 11.68 -15.32
C LEU A 10 65.38 12.19 -14.15
N TYR A 11 64.97 13.46 -14.20
CA TYR A 11 64.14 14.05 -13.15
C TYR A 11 62.79 13.34 -13.05
N ARG A 12 62.15 13.08 -14.20
CA ARG A 12 60.89 12.32 -14.26
C ARG A 12 60.99 10.95 -13.61
N LYS A 13 61.99 10.15 -13.98
CA LYS A 13 62.21 8.79 -13.41
C LYS A 13 62.47 8.83 -11.90
N THR A 14 63.14 9.89 -11.43
CA THR A 14 63.59 9.97 -10.03
C THR A 14 62.53 10.57 -9.10
N PHE A 15 61.83 11.62 -9.53
CA PHE A 15 60.99 12.46 -8.67
C PHE A 15 59.52 12.57 -9.09
N TYR A 16 59.13 12.00 -10.23
CA TYR A 16 57.75 12.00 -10.70
C TYR A 16 57.13 10.60 -10.71
N GLU A 17 57.69 9.67 -11.48
CA GLU A 17 57.13 8.32 -11.69
C GLU A 17 56.97 7.47 -10.40
N PRO A 18 57.89 7.53 -9.41
CA PRO A 18 57.75 6.75 -8.18
C PRO A 18 56.72 7.32 -7.17
N TYR A 19 56.03 8.41 -7.51
CA TYR A 19 55.19 9.19 -6.61
C TYR A 19 53.81 9.46 -7.19
N ILE A 20 52.85 9.72 -6.30
CA ILE A 20 51.56 10.30 -6.71
C ILE A 20 51.74 11.78 -7.05
N ASN A 21 50.86 12.32 -7.90
CA ASN A 21 50.90 13.73 -8.34
C ASN A 21 51.04 14.72 -7.17
N SER A 22 50.30 14.51 -6.07
CA SER A 22 50.38 15.39 -4.90
C SER A 22 51.76 15.38 -4.23
N ARG A 23 52.46 14.23 -4.23
CA ARG A 23 53.80 14.13 -3.63
C ARG A 23 54.89 14.61 -4.59
N ALA A 24 54.74 14.36 -5.89
CA ALA A 24 55.62 14.91 -6.91
C ALA A 24 55.59 16.45 -6.91
N LEU A 25 54.42 17.05 -6.73
CA LEU A 25 54.25 18.49 -6.54
C LEU A 25 55.05 19.00 -5.34
N GLU A 26 54.91 18.40 -4.16
CA GLU A 26 55.66 18.81 -2.96
C GLU A 26 57.18 18.76 -3.16
N LEU A 27 57.68 17.75 -3.87
CA LEU A 27 59.10 17.65 -4.21
C LEU A 27 59.51 18.69 -5.26
N ALA A 28 58.66 19.03 -6.23
CA ALA A 28 58.93 20.08 -7.19
C ALA A 28 59.06 21.45 -6.50
N PHE A 29 58.20 21.78 -5.54
CA PHE A 29 58.32 22.98 -4.71
C PHE A 29 59.67 23.07 -4.00
N ARG A 30 60.14 21.96 -3.43
CA ARG A 30 61.49 21.87 -2.84
C ARG A 30 62.59 22.16 -3.87
N HIS A 31 62.51 21.56 -5.05
CA HIS A 31 63.59 21.60 -6.04
C HIS A 31 63.64 22.91 -6.83
N PHE A 32 62.51 23.51 -7.17
CA PHE A 32 62.43 24.71 -8.01
C PHE A 32 62.27 26.00 -7.21
N LEU A 33 61.54 25.97 -6.10
CA LEU A 33 61.29 27.17 -5.26
C LEU A 33 62.05 27.15 -3.93
N GLY A 34 62.71 26.04 -3.57
CA GLY A 34 63.49 25.94 -2.34
C GLY A 34 62.68 25.93 -1.04
N ARG A 35 61.34 25.83 -1.11
CA ARG A 35 60.43 25.83 0.05
C ARG A 35 59.31 24.80 -0.11
N GLY A 36 58.49 24.63 0.92
CA GLY A 36 57.24 23.87 0.82
C GLY A 36 56.07 24.76 0.35
N PRO A 37 54.96 24.15 -0.11
CA PRO A 37 53.71 24.88 -0.31
C PRO A 37 53.25 25.59 0.97
N SER A 38 52.65 26.76 0.83
CA SER A 38 52.23 27.66 1.92
C SER A 38 50.79 27.43 2.35
N SER A 39 49.90 27.19 1.38
CA SER A 39 48.45 27.15 1.58
C SER A 39 47.79 25.99 0.84
N ARG A 40 46.52 25.75 1.15
CA ARG A 40 45.73 24.69 0.50
C ARG A 40 45.40 25.08 -0.93
N GLU A 41 45.15 26.37 -1.14
CA GLU A 41 44.81 27.01 -2.41
C GLU A 41 45.98 26.87 -3.40
N GLU A 42 47.20 27.17 -2.94
CA GLU A 42 48.42 27.01 -3.75
C GLU A 42 48.61 25.53 -4.17
N VAL A 43 48.42 24.59 -3.25
CA VAL A 43 48.50 23.15 -3.59
C VAL A 43 47.43 22.79 -4.63
N GLN A 44 46.20 23.30 -4.52
CA GLN A 44 45.12 23.01 -5.47
C GLN A 44 45.40 23.57 -6.86
N GLU A 45 45.92 24.80 -6.95
CA GLU A 45 46.27 25.45 -8.21
C GLU A 45 47.32 24.63 -8.97
N TYR A 46 48.47 24.38 -8.37
CA TYR A 46 49.54 23.62 -9.01
C TYR A 46 49.16 22.14 -9.21
N PHE A 47 48.31 21.56 -8.36
CA PHE A 47 47.82 20.20 -8.57
C PHE A 47 46.91 20.11 -9.80
N SER A 48 46.10 21.14 -10.08
CA SER A 48 45.27 21.22 -11.30
C SER A 48 46.15 21.28 -12.57
N ILE A 49 47.27 22.00 -12.49
CA ILE A 49 48.25 22.12 -13.57
C ILE A 49 48.93 20.78 -13.84
N VAL A 50 49.44 20.10 -12.79
CA VAL A 50 50.05 18.77 -12.94
C VAL A 50 49.06 17.76 -13.52
N SER A 51 47.81 17.80 -13.06
CA SER A 51 46.80 16.83 -13.47
C SER A 51 46.37 17.02 -14.92
N SER A 52 46.43 18.24 -15.45
CA SER A 52 46.03 18.57 -16.83
C SER A 52 47.19 18.55 -17.82
N LYS A 53 48.35 19.11 -17.45
CA LYS A 53 49.52 19.33 -18.32
C LYS A 53 50.72 18.43 -18.00
N GLY A 54 50.64 17.60 -16.96
CA GLY A 54 51.71 16.71 -16.54
C GLY A 54 52.92 17.44 -15.94
N LEU A 55 54.06 16.74 -15.89
CA LEU A 55 55.30 17.26 -15.31
C LEU A 55 55.84 18.52 -16.01
N PRO A 56 55.93 18.61 -17.36
CA PRO A 56 56.46 19.80 -18.03
C PRO A 56 55.66 21.05 -17.67
N GLY A 57 54.32 20.96 -17.71
CA GLY A 57 53.45 22.08 -17.36
C GLY A 57 53.59 22.53 -15.90
N LEU A 58 53.93 21.64 -14.97
CA LEU A 58 54.24 22.01 -13.59
C LEU A 58 55.59 22.74 -13.50
N VAL A 59 56.63 22.23 -14.16
CA VAL A 59 57.96 22.84 -14.14
C VAL A 59 57.90 24.24 -14.75
N ASP A 60 57.20 24.39 -15.87
CA ASP A 60 56.97 25.69 -16.50
C ASP A 60 56.23 26.63 -15.56
N ALA A 61 55.12 26.19 -14.96
CA ALA A 61 54.36 27.04 -14.04
C ALA A 61 55.18 27.51 -12.81
N LEU A 62 56.08 26.66 -12.29
CA LEU A 62 56.93 27.02 -11.15
C LEU A 62 58.06 27.97 -11.54
N VAL A 63 58.72 27.73 -12.67
CA VAL A 63 59.85 28.57 -13.14
C VAL A 63 59.35 29.91 -13.70
N ASP A 64 58.17 29.93 -14.31
CA ASP A 64 57.53 31.15 -14.85
C ASP A 64 56.77 31.94 -13.77
N SER A 65 56.75 31.45 -12.53
CA SER A 65 56.12 32.15 -11.42
C SER A 65 56.87 33.45 -11.09
N LYS A 66 56.12 34.51 -10.76
CA LYS A 66 56.70 35.78 -10.32
C LYS A 66 57.65 35.60 -9.14
N GLU A 67 57.30 34.70 -8.22
CA GLU A 67 58.12 34.38 -7.06
C GLU A 67 59.51 33.83 -7.46
N TYR A 68 59.58 32.95 -8.47
CA TYR A 68 60.87 32.43 -8.91
C TYR A 68 61.78 33.56 -9.41
N SER A 69 61.24 34.49 -10.20
CA SER A 69 61.97 35.67 -10.68
C SER A 69 62.39 36.61 -9.55
N ASP A 70 61.54 36.84 -8.55
CA ASP A 70 61.84 37.75 -7.44
C ASP A 70 62.97 37.22 -6.54
N TYR A 71 63.04 35.90 -6.26
CA TYR A 71 64.06 35.31 -5.37
C TYR A 71 65.36 34.90 -6.07
N PHE A 72 65.28 34.41 -7.31
CA PHE A 72 66.43 33.82 -8.01
C PHE A 72 66.82 34.60 -9.28
N GLY A 73 65.88 35.35 -9.87
CA GLY A 73 66.07 35.95 -11.19
C GLY A 73 66.40 34.89 -12.24
N GLU A 74 67.28 35.24 -13.18
CA GLU A 74 67.72 34.32 -14.25
C GLU A 74 69.15 33.78 -14.04
N GLU A 75 69.93 34.38 -13.14
CA GLU A 75 71.36 34.10 -12.94
C GLU A 75 71.67 33.34 -11.65
N THR A 76 70.74 33.30 -10.68
CA THR A 76 70.97 32.61 -9.40
C THR A 76 70.40 31.20 -9.43
N VAL A 77 71.19 30.24 -8.94
CA VAL A 77 70.71 28.85 -8.75
C VAL A 77 69.74 28.81 -7.56
N PRO A 78 68.55 28.17 -7.69
CA PRO A 78 67.63 27.98 -6.58
C PRO A 78 68.31 27.33 -5.38
N TYR A 79 68.16 27.97 -4.23
CA TYR A 79 68.68 27.53 -2.95
C TYR A 79 67.55 27.22 -1.98
N ILE A 80 67.84 26.43 -0.95
CA ILE A 80 66.86 26.10 0.09
C ILE A 80 66.58 27.33 0.95
N ARG A 81 65.31 27.72 1.05
CA ARG A 81 64.80 28.81 1.88
C ARG A 81 64.39 28.28 3.25
N GLY A 82 65.39 27.97 4.06
CA GLY A 82 65.23 27.43 5.40
C GLY A 82 65.25 28.51 6.49
N LEU A 83 65.44 28.06 7.73
CA LEU A 83 65.60 28.96 8.87
C LEU A 83 66.87 29.80 8.72
N GLY A 84 66.74 31.12 8.86
CA GLY A 84 67.85 32.07 8.82
C GLY A 84 68.03 32.77 7.47
N GLN A 85 67.47 32.25 6.38
CA GLN A 85 67.46 32.94 5.08
C GLN A 85 66.22 33.82 4.91
N GLU A 86 65.06 33.36 5.39
CA GLU A 86 63.78 34.05 5.26
C GLU A 86 62.93 33.86 6.51
N ALA A 87 62.01 34.79 6.77
CA ALA A 87 60.99 34.64 7.79
C ALA A 87 60.11 33.42 7.47
N GLN A 88 60.01 32.49 8.41
CA GLN A 88 59.27 31.23 8.23
C GLN A 88 57.86 31.37 8.79
N GLU A 89 56.85 30.93 8.02
CA GLU A 89 55.48 30.87 8.51
C GLU A 89 55.28 29.68 9.46
N CYS A 90 54.45 29.87 10.50
CA CYS A 90 54.18 28.80 11.47
C CYS A 90 53.22 27.72 10.93
N ARG A 91 52.50 28.01 9.83
CA ARG A 91 51.45 27.15 9.27
C ARG A 91 51.99 25.83 8.73
N ASN A 92 53.12 25.86 8.02
CA ASN A 92 53.74 24.69 7.39
C ASN A 92 55.08 24.31 8.03
N TRP A 93 55.38 24.86 9.22
CA TRP A 93 56.66 24.70 9.93
C TRP A 93 57.20 23.27 9.94
N GLY A 94 56.46 22.31 10.51
CA GLY A 94 56.89 20.92 10.61
C GLY A 94 57.13 20.26 9.23
N PRO A 95 56.12 20.24 8.33
CA PRO A 95 56.27 19.69 6.99
C PRO A 95 57.40 20.31 6.17
N GLN A 96 57.67 21.62 6.30
CA GLN A 96 58.75 22.28 5.59
C GLN A 96 60.11 21.79 6.07
N GLN A 97 60.35 21.71 7.38
CA GLN A 97 61.62 21.18 7.90
C GLN A 97 61.84 19.73 7.48
N ASP A 98 60.79 18.91 7.47
CA ASP A 98 60.86 17.53 6.98
C ASP A 98 61.15 17.45 5.47
N LEU A 99 60.60 18.36 4.66
CA LEU A 99 60.78 18.39 3.22
C LEU A 99 62.23 18.73 2.81
N LEU A 100 62.90 19.58 3.57
CA LEU A 100 64.26 20.04 3.25
C LEU A 100 65.34 18.98 3.53
N ASN A 101 65.00 17.90 4.25
CA ASN A 101 65.91 16.80 4.54
C ASN A 101 66.17 15.87 3.35
N TYR A 102 67.32 15.19 3.35
CA TYR A 102 67.65 14.17 2.35
C TYR A 102 66.65 12.98 2.38
N SER A 103 65.97 12.77 3.50
CA SER A 103 65.01 11.69 3.69
C SER A 103 63.65 11.94 3.04
N ALA A 104 63.35 13.17 2.62
CA ALA A 104 62.06 13.55 2.06
C ALA A 104 61.60 12.67 0.87
N PRO A 105 62.45 12.31 -0.12
CA PRO A 105 62.04 11.44 -1.22
C PRO A 105 61.60 10.03 -0.78
N PHE A 106 62.03 9.53 0.38
CA PHE A 106 61.60 8.21 0.85
C PHE A 106 60.15 8.18 1.35
N ARG A 107 59.57 9.36 1.64
CA ARG A 107 58.16 9.46 2.01
C ARG A 107 57.27 9.46 0.77
N LYS A 108 56.36 8.48 0.70
CA LYS A 108 55.43 8.32 -0.43
C LYS A 108 54.08 9.00 -0.23
N VAL A 109 53.71 9.28 1.02
CA VAL A 109 52.45 9.95 1.39
C VAL A 109 52.64 11.48 1.34
N PRO A 110 51.71 12.24 0.73
CA PRO A 110 51.78 13.70 0.68
C PRO A 110 51.61 14.30 2.08
N GLN A 111 52.47 15.27 2.43
CA GLN A 111 52.48 15.89 3.75
C GLN A 111 51.63 17.17 3.80
N PHE A 112 51.78 18.07 2.83
CA PHE A 112 51.19 19.41 2.88
C PHE A 112 49.69 19.35 2.66
N LEU A 113 49.25 18.60 1.64
CA LEU A 113 47.82 18.40 1.37
C LEU A 113 47.10 17.79 2.58
N THR A 114 47.69 16.76 3.21
CA THR A 114 47.09 16.09 4.36
C THR A 114 47.10 16.95 5.62
N THR A 115 48.13 17.77 5.81
CA THR A 115 48.26 18.69 6.94
C THR A 115 47.27 19.85 6.83
N PHE A 116 47.21 20.53 5.67
CA PHE A 116 46.27 21.62 5.46
C PHE A 116 44.81 21.15 5.53
N ALA A 117 44.50 19.98 4.96
CA ALA A 117 43.18 19.39 5.11
C ALA A 117 42.86 19.00 6.56
N ALA A 118 43.86 18.65 7.37
CA ALA A 118 43.66 18.32 8.79
C ALA A 118 43.40 19.56 9.65
N TYR A 119 43.94 20.73 9.31
CA TYR A 119 43.65 21.98 10.03
C TYR A 119 42.19 22.40 9.95
N GLU A 120 41.53 22.13 8.83
CA GLU A 120 40.11 22.47 8.62
C GLU A 120 39.15 21.38 9.13
N ARG A 121 39.65 20.18 9.43
CA ARG A 121 38.85 19.02 9.81
C ARG A 121 38.87 18.78 11.32
N PRO A 122 37.82 18.14 11.87
CA PRO A 122 37.85 17.69 13.26
C PRO A 122 38.95 16.64 13.49
N LEU A 123 39.19 16.30 14.77
CA LEU A 123 40.17 15.31 15.15
C LEU A 123 39.99 13.99 14.37
N PRO A 124 41.08 13.41 13.85
CA PRO A 124 41.02 12.18 13.07
C PRO A 124 40.66 10.97 13.94
N ASP A 125 40.04 9.95 13.35
CA ASP A 125 39.89 8.65 14.00
C ASP A 125 41.23 7.89 13.98
N GLN A 126 41.97 7.97 15.08
CA GLN A 126 43.19 7.23 15.33
C GLN A 126 43.47 7.12 16.83
N HIS A 127 44.43 6.28 17.22
CA HIS A 127 44.89 6.20 18.60
C HIS A 127 45.37 7.57 19.15
N PRO A 128 45.12 7.90 20.43
CA PRO A 128 45.54 9.17 21.03
C PRO A 128 47.05 9.47 20.95
N TYR A 129 47.88 8.43 20.88
CA TYR A 129 49.34 8.53 20.76
C TYR A 129 49.87 8.49 19.33
N GLY A 130 49.00 8.51 18.32
CA GLY A 130 49.36 8.52 16.91
C GLY A 130 48.93 7.25 16.15
N SER A 131 48.86 7.37 14.83
CA SER A 131 48.33 6.34 13.92
C SER A 131 49.01 4.97 14.01
N GLY A 132 50.30 4.90 14.36
CA GLY A 132 51.04 3.63 14.44
C GLY A 132 50.85 2.83 15.73
N ASN A 133 50.00 3.30 16.65
CA ASN A 133 49.71 2.62 17.92
C ASN A 133 48.45 1.76 17.89
N ASP A 134 47.65 1.83 16.82
CA ASP A 134 46.58 0.86 16.59
C ASP A 134 47.13 -0.37 15.85
N PRO A 135 46.86 -1.60 16.32
CA PRO A 135 47.14 -2.80 15.54
C PRO A 135 46.15 -2.95 14.38
N LEU A 136 46.53 -3.70 13.35
CA LEU A 136 45.59 -4.12 12.32
C LEU A 136 44.53 -5.07 12.92
N GLU A 137 43.24 -4.82 12.62
CA GLU A 137 42.11 -5.58 13.14
C GLU A 137 41.86 -6.89 12.36
N ILE A 138 42.86 -7.78 12.46
CA ILE A 138 42.89 -9.11 11.85
C ILE A 138 42.77 -10.21 12.91
N GLN A 139 42.48 -11.44 12.49
CA GLN A 139 42.27 -12.58 13.38
C GLN A 139 43.53 -12.90 14.21
N PHE A 140 44.70 -12.91 13.57
CA PHE A 140 45.96 -13.35 14.19
C PHE A 140 47.03 -12.24 14.22
N GLY A 141 47.82 -12.24 15.28
CA GLY A 141 49.05 -11.45 15.38
C GLY A 141 48.86 -10.01 15.85
N ALA A 142 49.89 -9.51 16.54
CA ALA A 142 50.00 -8.12 16.96
C ALA A 142 50.79 -7.33 15.90
N ILE A 143 50.17 -7.10 14.75
CA ILE A 143 50.82 -6.42 13.62
C ILE A 143 50.52 -4.92 13.69
N PHE A 144 51.58 -4.14 13.87
CA PHE A 144 51.55 -2.68 13.80
C PHE A 144 52.25 -2.23 12.53
N PRO A 145 51.68 -1.27 11.76
CA PRO A 145 52.37 -0.67 10.62
C PRO A 145 53.74 -0.13 11.03
N LYS A 146 54.80 -0.55 10.31
CA LYS A 146 56.18 -0.12 10.59
C LYS A 146 56.41 1.30 10.08
N GLU A 147 56.67 2.22 11.01
CA GLU A 147 56.90 3.64 10.70
C GLU A 147 58.24 3.91 9.99
N THR A 148 59.23 3.01 10.10
CA THR A 148 60.58 3.25 9.56
C THR A 148 60.75 2.95 8.06
N LYS A 149 59.92 2.07 7.48
CA LYS A 149 60.04 1.67 6.06
C LYS A 149 59.22 2.57 5.12
N ASN A 150 58.14 3.17 5.62
CA ASN A 150 57.32 4.16 4.92
C ASN A 150 56.74 5.12 5.97
N PRO A 151 57.41 6.25 6.26
CA PRO A 151 57.01 7.12 7.36
C PRO A 151 55.65 7.75 7.07
N ASN A 152 54.64 7.28 7.79
CA ASN A 152 53.27 7.81 7.77
C ASN A 152 52.85 8.21 9.19
N THR A 153 53.73 8.93 9.87
CA THR A 153 53.41 9.57 11.15
C THR A 153 52.40 10.67 10.91
N ARG A 154 51.28 10.59 11.63
CA ARG A 154 50.20 11.57 11.64
C ARG A 154 49.91 11.95 13.08
N PRO A 155 50.78 12.74 13.74
CA PRO A 155 50.49 13.20 15.10
C PRO A 155 49.22 14.05 15.08
N ALA A 156 48.38 13.90 16.10
CA ALA A 156 47.21 14.76 16.30
C ALA A 156 47.12 15.14 17.79
N PRO A 157 46.73 16.38 18.12
CA PRO A 157 46.72 16.87 19.49
C PRO A 157 45.48 16.37 20.24
N PHE A 158 45.53 15.14 20.77
CA PHE A 158 44.47 14.62 21.64
C PHE A 158 44.59 15.16 23.07
N GLY A 159 43.53 15.83 23.52
CA GLY A 159 43.36 16.22 24.92
C GLY A 159 43.27 15.01 25.87
N LYS A 160 43.39 15.28 27.17
CA LYS A 160 43.26 14.24 28.22
C LYS A 160 41.88 13.59 28.16
N ASP A 161 40.84 14.39 28.03
CA ASP A 161 39.44 13.97 28.14
C ASP A 161 38.86 13.81 26.74
N THR A 162 39.30 12.75 26.05
CA THR A 162 38.86 12.41 24.70
C THR A 162 38.32 10.98 24.67
N ARG A 163 37.32 10.75 23.82
CA ARG A 163 36.75 9.43 23.61
C ARG A 163 36.60 9.14 22.12
N ARG A 164 37.17 8.03 21.70
CA ARG A 164 37.10 7.48 20.35
C ARG A 164 35.72 6.87 20.11
N ILE A 165 35.21 7.06 18.90
CA ILE A 165 33.97 6.44 18.45
C ILE A 165 34.29 5.00 18.06
N LEU A 166 33.74 4.05 18.83
CA LEU A 166 33.89 2.62 18.57
C LEU A 166 32.59 2.07 17.97
N ILE A 167 32.73 1.25 16.92
CA ILE A 167 31.61 0.63 16.22
C ILE A 167 31.36 -0.74 16.84
N ARG A 168 30.14 -1.00 17.30
CA ARG A 168 29.75 -2.30 17.87
C ARG A 168 29.80 -3.38 16.77
N GLN A 169 30.41 -4.52 17.07
CA GLN A 169 30.37 -5.70 16.22
C GLN A 169 29.10 -6.50 16.50
N GLY A 170 28.01 -6.06 15.86
CA GLY A 170 26.65 -6.57 16.07
C GLY A 170 25.64 -5.44 15.80
N PRO A 171 24.42 -5.52 16.35
CA PRO A 171 23.44 -4.46 16.23
C PRO A 171 23.97 -3.14 16.82
N GLY A 172 23.93 -2.05 16.04
CA GLY A 172 24.42 -0.74 16.48
C GLY A 172 23.65 -0.15 17.67
N ILE A 173 22.40 -0.58 17.89
CA ILE A 173 21.57 -0.20 19.03
C ILE A 173 22.09 -0.73 20.38
N ASP A 174 22.86 -1.82 20.36
CA ASP A 174 23.46 -2.43 21.54
C ASP A 174 24.84 -1.82 21.85
N ASN A 175 25.12 -0.61 21.34
CA ASN A 175 26.33 0.13 21.69
C ASN A 175 26.28 0.55 23.16
N GLN A 176 27.28 0.12 23.93
CA GLN A 176 27.37 0.32 25.38
C GLN A 176 27.48 1.79 25.79
N LEU A 177 27.76 2.68 24.83
CA LEU A 177 27.76 4.10 25.08
C LEU A 177 26.35 4.65 25.32
N SER A 178 25.38 4.28 24.49
CA SER A 178 23.98 4.72 24.63
C SER A 178 23.15 3.74 25.46
N ASN A 179 23.52 2.45 25.48
CA ASN A 179 22.82 1.40 26.20
C ASN A 179 23.79 0.55 27.05
N PRO A 180 24.22 1.03 28.23
CA PRO A 180 25.14 0.28 29.10
C PRO A 180 24.58 -1.06 29.57
N ALA A 181 23.26 -1.19 29.69
CA ALA A 181 22.60 -2.43 30.10
C ALA A 181 22.74 -3.57 29.06
N ALA A 182 23.13 -3.26 27.82
CA ALA A 182 23.35 -4.24 26.77
C ALA A 182 24.72 -4.95 26.83
N ARG A 183 25.59 -4.62 27.81
CA ARG A 183 26.91 -5.29 28.00
C ARG A 183 26.85 -6.82 28.04
N PRO A 184 25.98 -7.48 28.84
CA PRO A 184 25.88 -8.94 28.90
C PRO A 184 25.15 -9.55 27.68
N LYS A 185 24.51 -8.74 26.84
CA LYS A 185 23.69 -9.21 25.73
C LYS A 185 24.58 -9.73 24.60
N ALA A 186 24.37 -10.98 24.20
CA ALA A 186 25.06 -11.59 23.07
C ALA A 186 24.67 -10.90 21.76
N PRO A 187 25.60 -10.73 20.79
CA PRO A 187 25.39 -9.92 19.60
C PRO A 187 24.53 -10.59 18.49
N GLY A 188 24.02 -11.79 18.71
CA GLY A 188 23.18 -12.52 17.75
C GLY A 188 23.92 -12.93 16.48
N SER A 189 23.22 -12.99 15.34
CA SER A 189 23.77 -13.41 14.05
C SER A 189 24.68 -12.38 13.37
N LEU A 190 24.60 -11.11 13.78
CA LEU A 190 25.38 -10.00 13.20
C LEU A 190 26.77 -9.84 13.83
N GLY A 191 27.03 -10.49 14.96
CA GLY A 191 28.32 -10.42 15.67
C GLY A 191 29.07 -11.75 15.68
N PRO A 192 30.19 -11.82 16.42
CA PRO A 192 30.96 -13.06 16.53
C PRO A 192 30.20 -14.13 17.30
N LYS A 193 30.56 -15.39 17.04
CA LYS A 193 30.07 -16.54 17.80
C LYS A 193 30.56 -16.46 19.25
N VAL A 194 29.62 -16.54 20.18
CA VAL A 194 29.89 -16.52 21.62
C VAL A 194 29.97 -17.97 22.13
N PHE A 195 31.04 -18.29 22.84
CA PHE A 195 31.23 -19.58 23.51
C PHE A 195 31.00 -19.40 25.01
N LYS A 196 30.12 -20.24 25.58
CA LYS A 196 29.81 -20.29 27.01
C LYS A 196 29.99 -21.70 27.53
N LEU A 197 30.53 -21.84 28.73
CA LEU A 197 30.69 -23.10 29.42
C LEU A 197 29.54 -23.27 30.43
N ASP A 198 28.40 -23.80 29.97
CA ASP A 198 27.20 -24.01 30.82
C ASP A 198 27.18 -25.38 31.53
N GLN A 199 28.10 -26.30 31.18
CA GLN A 199 28.09 -27.69 31.65
C GLN A 199 29.44 -28.05 32.29
N LEU A 200 29.49 -28.05 33.62
CA LEU A 200 30.56 -28.69 34.38
C LEU A 200 29.99 -29.89 35.14
N PRO A 201 30.44 -31.13 34.87
CA PRO A 201 30.09 -32.27 35.71
C PRO A 201 30.80 -32.14 37.07
N GLY A 202 30.26 -31.33 37.97
CA GLY A 202 30.74 -31.20 39.34
C GLY A 202 30.21 -32.36 40.22
N PRO A 203 31.04 -32.96 41.09
CA PRO A 203 30.53 -33.81 42.15
C PRO A 203 29.72 -32.95 43.13
N GLY A 204 28.56 -33.43 43.56
CA GLY A 204 27.68 -32.73 44.48
C GLY A 204 28.41 -32.30 45.76
N GLY A 205 28.76 -31.02 45.85
CA GLY A 205 29.22 -30.37 47.07
C GLY A 205 28.04 -29.69 47.77
N ASN A 206 27.66 -30.23 48.94
CA ASN A 206 26.75 -29.57 49.86
C ASN A 206 27.38 -28.26 50.37
N GLY A 207 26.79 -27.12 50.05
CA GLY A 207 27.14 -25.87 50.72
C GLY A 207 26.67 -24.59 50.02
N GLY A 208 25.50 -24.10 50.42
CA GLY A 208 25.20 -22.66 50.47
C GLY A 208 24.85 -21.94 49.16
N THR A 209 23.58 -21.51 49.11
CA THR A 209 23.03 -20.39 48.30
C THR A 209 22.95 -20.53 46.77
N SER A 210 21.75 -20.96 46.33
CA SER A 210 21.06 -20.54 45.11
C SER A 210 21.79 -20.66 43.77
N PHE A 211 22.06 -21.90 43.32
CA PHE A 211 22.22 -22.23 41.90
C PHE A 211 21.12 -23.18 41.43
N LYS A 212 20.58 -22.92 40.22
CA LYS A 212 19.47 -23.63 39.57
C LYS A 212 19.64 -25.15 39.55
N ARG A 213 18.53 -25.87 39.74
CA ARG A 213 18.41 -27.34 39.65
C ARG A 213 19.10 -27.92 38.40
N TYR A 214 20.04 -28.81 38.67
CA TYR A 214 20.69 -29.70 37.71
C TYR A 214 19.71 -30.80 37.23
N VAL A 215 19.66 -31.07 35.92
CA VAL A 215 18.92 -32.22 35.35
C VAL A 215 19.87 -33.42 35.33
N LYS A 216 19.47 -34.50 35.99
CA LYS A 216 20.28 -35.68 36.38
C LYS A 216 20.67 -36.62 35.22
N ASN A 217 20.67 -36.18 33.96
CA ASN A 217 20.87 -37.04 32.77
C ASN A 217 21.65 -36.36 31.62
N SER A 218 22.75 -35.65 31.91
CA SER A 218 23.69 -35.20 30.87
C SER A 218 24.78 -36.24 30.64
N SER A 219 24.80 -36.87 29.48
CA SER A 219 25.82 -37.83 29.03
C SER A 219 27.23 -37.23 29.02
N VAL A 220 28.17 -37.82 29.79
CA VAL A 220 29.58 -37.39 29.93
C VAL A 220 30.32 -37.27 28.58
N LYS A 221 29.98 -38.11 27.59
CA LYS A 221 30.61 -38.07 26.25
C LYS A 221 30.38 -36.76 25.49
N TYR A 222 29.26 -36.08 25.73
CA TYR A 222 28.94 -34.83 25.02
C TYR A 222 29.49 -33.60 25.76
N SER A 223 29.73 -33.69 27.08
CA SER A 223 30.34 -32.59 27.83
C SER A 223 31.82 -32.40 27.47
N GLU A 224 32.58 -33.50 27.32
CA GLU A 224 34.01 -33.47 26.99
C GLU A 224 34.29 -32.86 25.59
N SER A 225 33.46 -33.17 24.60
CA SER A 225 33.56 -32.54 23.28
C SER A 225 33.24 -31.04 23.32
N SER A 226 32.29 -30.64 24.17
CA SER A 226 31.91 -29.23 24.32
C SER A 226 32.96 -28.42 25.08
N THR A 227 33.54 -28.96 26.16
CA THR A 227 34.62 -28.32 26.93
C THR A 227 35.87 -28.17 26.08
N GLN A 228 36.23 -29.18 25.27
CA GLN A 228 37.37 -29.09 24.36
C GLN A 228 37.17 -28.02 23.28
N ALA A 229 35.94 -27.81 22.81
CA ALA A 229 35.61 -26.73 21.90
C ALA A 229 35.76 -25.34 22.57
N VAL A 230 35.37 -25.22 23.85
CA VAL A 230 35.60 -24.00 24.66
C VAL A 230 37.09 -23.75 24.85
N ILE A 231 37.88 -24.78 25.20
CA ILE A 231 39.34 -24.66 25.34
C ILE A 231 39.97 -24.16 24.04
N LYS A 232 39.62 -24.78 22.91
CA LYS A 232 40.12 -24.37 21.59
C LYS A 232 39.73 -22.92 21.28
N ALA A 233 38.49 -22.53 21.55
CA ALA A 233 38.03 -21.16 21.36
C ALA A 233 38.77 -20.16 22.26
N ALA A 234 39.12 -20.54 23.50
CA ALA A 234 39.89 -19.69 24.41
C ALA A 234 41.32 -19.45 23.89
N TYR A 235 41.98 -20.48 23.36
CA TYR A 235 43.27 -20.32 22.69
C TYR A 235 43.19 -19.42 21.46
N LEU A 236 42.18 -19.61 20.62
CA LEU A 236 41.94 -18.76 19.45
C LEU A 236 41.68 -17.31 19.84
N GLN A 237 40.96 -17.06 20.94
CA GLN A 237 40.70 -15.71 21.42
C GLN A 237 41.98 -15.04 21.95
N VAL A 238 42.69 -15.70 22.87
CA VAL A 238 43.83 -15.11 23.59
C VAL A 238 45.07 -14.99 22.69
N PHE A 239 45.38 -16.03 21.91
CA PHE A 239 46.57 -16.06 21.04
C PHE A 239 46.28 -15.74 19.57
N GLY A 240 45.01 -15.65 19.16
CA GLY A 240 44.62 -15.39 17.76
C GLY A 240 44.84 -16.56 16.80
N ARG A 241 45.39 -17.69 17.28
CA ARG A 241 45.70 -18.89 16.51
C ARG A 241 45.71 -20.13 17.41
N ASP A 242 45.63 -21.30 16.78
CA ASP A 242 45.97 -22.54 17.46
C ASP A 242 47.47 -22.52 17.83
N VAL A 243 47.76 -22.96 19.05
CA VAL A 243 49.12 -22.94 19.62
C VAL A 243 49.88 -24.19 19.16
N TYR A 244 51.20 -24.08 18.99
CA TYR A 244 52.01 -25.23 18.58
C TYR A 244 52.02 -26.33 19.63
N GLU A 245 52.38 -27.55 19.21
CA GLU A 245 52.55 -28.67 20.14
C GLU A 245 53.63 -28.33 21.20
N GLY A 246 53.37 -28.69 22.45
CA GLY A 246 54.24 -28.37 23.60
C GLY A 246 54.06 -26.96 24.20
N GLN A 247 53.36 -26.05 23.51
CA GLN A 247 53.07 -24.70 24.02
C GLN A 247 51.70 -24.60 24.73
N ARG A 248 50.90 -25.68 24.72
CA ARG A 248 49.61 -25.76 25.42
C ARG A 248 49.82 -25.88 26.94
N LEU A 249 48.93 -25.27 27.71
CA LEU A 249 48.96 -25.29 29.17
C LEU A 249 48.11 -26.45 29.71
N LYS A 250 48.59 -27.68 29.54
CA LYS A 250 47.84 -28.91 29.89
C LYS A 250 47.29 -28.89 31.32
N VAL A 251 48.06 -28.38 32.29
CA VAL A 251 47.60 -28.29 33.68
C VAL A 251 46.39 -27.37 33.83
N ALA A 252 46.37 -26.23 33.13
CA ALA A 252 45.24 -25.32 33.17
C ALA A 252 44.01 -25.88 32.44
N GLU A 253 44.23 -26.64 31.37
CA GLU A 253 43.16 -27.34 30.64
C GLU A 253 42.47 -28.38 31.52
N ILE A 254 43.25 -29.24 32.18
CA ILE A 254 42.72 -30.28 33.09
C ILE A 254 41.91 -29.64 34.23
N LYS A 255 42.39 -28.52 34.79
CA LYS A 255 41.67 -27.80 35.86
C LYS A 255 40.32 -27.25 35.38
N LEU A 256 40.25 -26.76 34.14
CA LEU A 256 38.99 -26.29 33.56
C LEU A 256 38.04 -27.47 33.26
N GLU A 257 38.56 -28.57 32.74
CA GLU A 257 37.79 -29.79 32.46
C GLU A 257 37.19 -30.41 33.74
N ASN A 258 37.97 -30.41 34.83
CA ASN A 258 37.53 -30.86 36.15
C ASN A 258 36.59 -29.86 36.86
N GLY A 259 36.44 -28.63 36.34
CA GLY A 259 35.66 -27.58 36.97
C GLY A 259 36.30 -26.96 38.24
N GLU A 260 37.60 -27.14 38.44
CA GLU A 260 38.36 -26.51 39.53
C GLU A 260 38.57 -24.99 39.29
N THR A 261 38.48 -24.55 38.03
CA THR A 261 38.67 -23.15 37.63
C THR A 261 37.56 -22.69 36.70
N THR A 262 37.15 -21.42 36.81
CA THR A 262 36.19 -20.80 35.87
C THR A 262 36.86 -20.46 34.54
N VAL A 263 36.06 -20.15 33.50
CA VAL A 263 36.59 -19.72 32.20
C VAL A 263 37.39 -18.42 32.35
N ARG A 264 36.96 -17.52 33.24
CA ARG A 264 37.71 -16.31 33.59
C ARG A 264 39.11 -16.62 34.12
N GLU A 265 39.21 -17.52 35.10
CA GLU A 265 40.52 -17.88 35.68
C GLU A 265 41.39 -18.66 34.69
N PHE A 266 40.77 -19.47 33.82
CA PHE A 266 41.48 -20.09 32.72
C PHE A 266 42.07 -19.05 31.75
N ILE A 267 41.31 -18.02 31.36
CA ILE A 267 41.81 -16.92 30.52
C ILE A 267 42.90 -16.13 31.24
N ARG A 268 42.76 -15.90 32.55
CA ARG A 268 43.81 -15.27 33.37
C ARG A 268 45.10 -16.08 33.31
N ALA A 269 45.03 -17.41 33.44
CA ALA A 269 46.18 -18.29 33.34
C ALA A 269 46.83 -18.26 31.94
N LEU A 270 46.03 -18.27 30.87
CA LEU A 270 46.52 -18.15 29.50
C LEU A 270 47.23 -16.80 29.25
N ALA A 271 46.63 -15.70 29.70
CA ALA A 271 47.19 -14.35 29.54
C ALA A 271 48.45 -14.13 30.40
N LYS A 272 48.56 -14.77 31.58
CA LYS A 272 49.76 -14.72 32.42
C LYS A 272 50.86 -15.70 31.99
N SER A 273 50.65 -16.50 30.94
CA SER A 273 51.64 -17.47 30.48
C SER A 273 52.90 -16.81 29.90
N ASP A 274 54.03 -17.50 30.03
CA ASP A 274 55.30 -17.05 29.44
C ASP A 274 55.23 -16.92 27.92
N LEU A 275 54.43 -17.78 27.26
CA LEU A 275 54.19 -17.71 25.82
C LEU A 275 53.52 -16.38 25.45
N PHE A 276 52.45 -16.03 26.14
CA PHE A 276 51.71 -14.80 25.88
C PHE A 276 52.59 -13.57 26.12
N ARG A 277 53.35 -13.57 27.21
CA ARG A 277 54.31 -12.51 27.54
C ARG A 277 55.38 -12.34 26.45
N LYS A 278 55.99 -13.44 25.97
CA LYS A 278 56.98 -13.40 24.89
C LYS A 278 56.40 -12.83 23.59
N LEU A 279 55.16 -13.19 23.26
CA LEU A 279 54.52 -12.77 22.02
C LEU A 279 54.05 -11.31 22.03
N TYR A 280 53.43 -10.85 23.11
CA TYR A 280 52.67 -9.59 23.12
C TYR A 280 53.14 -8.56 24.14
N TRP A 281 54.11 -8.88 25.00
CA TRP A 281 54.66 -7.93 25.96
C TRP A 281 56.11 -7.59 25.64
N THR A 282 56.99 -8.58 25.57
CA THR A 282 58.45 -8.36 25.42
C THR A 282 58.84 -7.79 24.05
N SER A 283 58.11 -8.14 23.00
CA SER A 283 58.41 -7.77 21.60
C SER A 283 57.87 -6.41 21.17
N LEU A 284 56.95 -5.84 21.96
CA LEU A 284 56.15 -4.67 21.58
C LEU A 284 56.44 -3.48 22.49
N TYR A 285 56.23 -2.28 21.95
CA TYR A 285 56.25 -1.05 22.74
C TYR A 285 55.13 -1.10 23.79
N VAL A 286 55.39 -0.63 25.02
CA VAL A 286 54.49 -0.80 26.18
C VAL A 286 53.04 -0.39 25.90
N THR A 287 52.79 0.76 25.26
CA THR A 287 51.42 1.19 24.96
C THR A 287 50.78 0.37 23.84
N LYS A 288 51.57 -0.11 22.85
CA LYS A 288 51.11 -1.06 21.83
C LYS A 288 50.73 -2.40 22.45
N SER A 289 51.52 -2.86 23.42
CA SER A 289 51.22 -4.07 24.21
C SER A 289 49.91 -3.89 24.98
N ILE A 290 49.75 -2.77 25.71
CA ILE A 290 48.53 -2.46 26.46
C ILE A 290 47.30 -2.46 25.54
N GLU A 291 47.37 -1.73 24.41
CA GLU A 291 46.27 -1.64 23.45
C GLU A 291 45.90 -3.01 22.87
N TYR A 292 46.89 -3.83 22.50
CA TYR A 292 46.65 -5.16 21.96
C TYR A 292 46.07 -6.13 22.99
N ILE A 293 46.61 -6.15 24.21
CA ILE A 293 46.12 -6.99 25.31
C ILE A 293 44.69 -6.59 25.69
N HIS A 294 44.42 -5.29 25.75
CA HIS A 294 43.09 -4.76 26.01
C HIS A 294 42.07 -5.24 24.96
N ARG A 295 42.42 -5.21 23.67
CA ARG A 295 41.58 -5.75 22.59
C ARG A 295 41.29 -7.25 22.76
N ARG A 296 42.28 -8.05 23.16
CA ARG A 296 42.13 -9.51 23.31
C ARG A 296 41.27 -9.89 24.52
N LEU A 297 41.46 -9.22 25.66
CA LEU A 297 40.77 -9.56 26.90
C LEU A 297 39.39 -8.89 27.02
N LEU A 298 39.24 -7.64 26.58
CA LEU A 298 37.95 -6.92 26.65
C LEU A 298 37.18 -6.91 25.33
N GLY A 299 37.77 -7.37 24.23
CA GLY A 299 37.11 -7.38 22.93
C GLY A 299 36.92 -5.99 22.32
N ARG A 300 37.63 -4.96 22.79
CA ARG A 300 37.54 -3.60 22.25
C ARG A 300 38.87 -2.86 22.36
N PRO A 301 39.15 -1.87 21.50
CA PRO A 301 40.23 -0.92 21.71
C PRO A 301 39.98 -0.03 22.94
N THR A 302 41.03 0.65 23.40
CA THR A 302 40.88 1.67 24.44
C THR A 302 40.04 2.85 23.93
N TYR A 303 39.26 3.45 24.82
CA TYR A 303 38.40 4.57 24.48
C TYR A 303 39.18 5.85 24.25
N GLY A 304 40.28 6.06 24.95
CA GLY A 304 41.00 7.31 24.89
C GLY A 304 42.12 7.36 25.89
N ARG A 305 42.70 8.56 26.03
CA ARG A 305 43.98 8.74 26.71
C ARG A 305 43.93 8.41 28.20
N GLN A 306 42.83 8.71 28.90
CA GLN A 306 42.69 8.40 30.33
C GLN A 306 42.83 6.91 30.63
N GLU A 307 42.18 6.07 29.82
CA GLU A 307 42.19 4.61 29.98
C GLU A 307 43.59 4.05 29.71
N THR A 308 44.22 4.46 28.60
CA THR A 308 45.59 4.07 28.27
C THR A 308 46.58 4.48 29.38
N ASN A 309 46.43 5.69 29.93
CA ASN A 309 47.31 6.19 31.00
C ASN A 309 47.16 5.40 32.29
N LYS A 310 45.92 5.09 32.69
CA LYS A 310 45.64 4.28 33.88
C LYS A 310 46.37 2.94 33.78
N TYR A 311 46.26 2.25 32.64
CA TYR A 311 46.95 0.98 32.44
C TYR A 311 48.47 1.13 32.33
N PHE A 312 48.95 2.21 31.70
CA PHE A 312 50.37 2.52 31.65
C PHE A 312 50.97 2.73 33.05
N ASP A 313 50.29 3.45 33.93
CA ASP A 313 50.75 3.68 35.31
C ASP A 313 50.78 2.38 36.13
N ILE A 314 49.80 1.49 35.93
CA ILE A 314 49.79 0.16 36.55
C ILE A 314 50.98 -0.67 36.06
N CYS A 315 51.22 -0.69 34.75
CA CYS A 315 52.37 -1.36 34.15
C CYS A 315 53.69 -0.82 34.68
N ALA A 316 53.83 0.51 34.77
CA ALA A 316 55.04 1.16 35.24
C ALA A 316 55.34 0.82 36.71
N LYS A 317 54.31 0.71 37.56
CA LYS A 317 54.48 0.45 39.01
C LYS A 317 54.54 -1.04 39.38
N LYS A 318 53.73 -1.88 38.73
CA LYS A 318 53.48 -3.28 39.14
C LYS A 318 53.80 -4.31 38.06
N GLY A 319 54.11 -3.87 36.84
CA GLY A 319 54.48 -4.75 35.73
C GLY A 319 53.30 -5.43 35.02
N PHE A 320 53.66 -6.41 34.18
CA PHE A 320 52.74 -7.08 33.24
C PHE A 320 51.60 -7.86 33.91
N TYR A 321 51.89 -8.63 34.96
CA TYR A 321 50.84 -9.48 35.58
C TYR A 321 49.73 -8.65 36.21
N ALA A 322 50.08 -7.50 36.79
CA ALA A 322 49.12 -6.57 37.37
C ALA A 322 48.22 -5.90 36.31
N LEU A 323 48.71 -5.73 35.06
CA LEU A 323 47.87 -5.27 33.95
C LEU A 323 46.78 -6.28 33.64
N VAL A 324 47.16 -7.56 33.52
CA VAL A 324 46.21 -8.65 33.22
C VAL A 324 45.15 -8.74 34.30
N ASP A 325 45.56 -8.70 35.58
CA ASP A 325 44.63 -8.68 36.71
C ASP A 325 43.71 -7.46 36.66
N ALA A 326 44.26 -6.26 36.46
CA ALA A 326 43.46 -5.04 36.39
C ALA A 326 42.42 -5.03 35.26
N ILE A 327 42.65 -5.75 34.16
CA ILE A 327 41.70 -5.89 33.06
C ILE A 327 40.62 -6.93 33.37
N ILE A 328 41.01 -8.10 33.88
CA ILE A 328 40.09 -9.21 34.16
C ILE A 328 39.21 -8.91 35.38
N ASP A 329 39.76 -8.25 36.40
CA ASP A 329 39.04 -7.84 37.61
C ASP A 329 38.19 -6.57 37.39
N SER A 330 38.14 -6.05 36.14
CA SER A 330 37.34 -4.88 35.83
C SER A 330 35.83 -5.17 35.88
N PRO A 331 35.00 -4.20 36.29
CA PRO A 331 33.55 -4.37 36.26
C PRO A 331 33.03 -4.59 34.83
N GLU A 332 33.67 -4.00 33.84
CA GLU A 332 33.29 -4.20 32.43
C GLU A 332 33.49 -5.65 31.98
N TYR A 333 34.60 -6.29 32.37
CA TYR A 333 34.83 -7.70 32.07
C TYR A 333 33.75 -8.57 32.72
N SER A 334 33.47 -8.32 34.00
CA SER A 334 32.46 -9.06 34.75
C SER A 334 31.05 -8.93 34.18
N GLU A 335 30.62 -7.73 33.82
CA GLU A 335 29.30 -7.49 33.22
C GLU A 335 29.17 -8.04 31.79
N SER A 336 30.28 -8.10 31.04
CA SER A 336 30.23 -8.51 29.62
C SER A 336 30.37 -10.02 29.43
N PHE A 337 31.22 -10.66 30.23
CA PHE A 337 31.58 -12.07 30.05
C PHE A 337 31.23 -12.95 31.25
N GLY A 338 31.11 -12.39 32.46
CA GLY A 338 30.89 -13.16 33.68
C GLY A 338 32.06 -14.10 33.99
N GLU A 339 31.76 -15.28 34.49
CA GLU A 339 32.74 -16.33 34.81
C GLU A 339 32.83 -17.42 33.72
N ASP A 340 31.81 -17.52 32.86
CA ASP A 340 31.56 -18.69 32.01
C ASP A 340 31.69 -18.40 30.51
N THR A 341 31.79 -17.13 30.10
CA THR A 341 31.84 -16.74 28.68
C THR A 341 33.27 -16.42 28.26
N ILE A 342 33.69 -16.94 27.11
CA ILE A 342 34.95 -16.54 26.50
C ILE A 342 34.83 -15.11 25.94
N PRO A 343 35.81 -14.23 26.16
CA PRO A 343 35.89 -12.94 25.51
C PRO A 343 35.76 -13.09 23.99
N TYR A 344 35.06 -12.14 23.39
CA TYR A 344 34.87 -12.07 21.95
C TYR A 344 35.02 -10.63 21.51
N GLU A 345 35.26 -10.41 20.21
CA GLU A 345 35.40 -9.08 19.63
C GLU A 345 34.05 -8.32 19.71
N ARG A 346 33.97 -7.34 20.61
CA ARG A 346 32.77 -6.53 20.88
C ARG A 346 32.74 -5.25 20.05
N TYR A 347 33.88 -4.61 19.83
CA TYR A 347 33.96 -3.34 19.11
C TYR A 347 35.14 -3.30 18.14
N LEU A 348 34.90 -2.61 17.03
CA LEU A 348 35.84 -2.33 15.96
C LEU A 348 36.06 -0.83 15.84
N THR A 349 37.17 -0.45 15.24
CA THR A 349 37.37 0.93 14.77
C THR A 349 36.71 1.12 13.40
N PRO A 350 36.37 2.37 13.00
CA PRO A 350 35.97 2.68 11.63
C PRO A 350 36.92 2.11 10.56
N ALA A 351 38.24 2.14 10.82
CA ALA A 351 39.24 1.53 9.94
C ALA A 351 39.13 0.00 9.86
N GLY A 352 38.83 -0.69 10.96
CA GLY A 352 38.61 -2.13 10.93
C GLY A 352 37.31 -2.54 10.24
N VAL A 353 36.24 -1.76 10.42
CA VAL A 353 34.97 -1.99 9.72
C VAL A 353 35.13 -1.81 8.21
N SER A 354 35.81 -0.76 7.76
CA SER A 354 36.02 -0.52 6.33
C SER A 354 36.85 -1.65 5.67
N LEU A 355 37.87 -2.15 6.37
CA LEU A 355 38.70 -3.28 5.93
C LEU A 355 37.87 -4.57 5.69
N ARG A 356 36.81 -4.77 6.45
CA ARG A 356 35.93 -5.96 6.36
C ARG A 356 34.75 -5.77 5.41
N SER A 357 34.12 -4.59 5.41
CA SER A 357 32.83 -4.34 4.73
C SER A 357 32.94 -3.72 3.34
N LEU A 358 33.98 -2.94 3.04
CA LEU A 358 34.16 -2.27 1.75
C LEU A 358 34.93 -3.12 0.73
N ARG A 359 34.84 -4.44 0.83
CA ARG A 359 35.41 -5.35 -0.19
C ARG A 359 34.42 -5.47 -1.35
N ILE A 360 34.94 -5.65 -2.56
CA ILE A 360 34.14 -5.70 -3.80
C ILE A 360 32.98 -6.71 -3.67
N GLY A 361 33.23 -7.88 -3.08
CA GLY A 361 32.20 -8.91 -2.85
C GLY A 361 31.12 -8.53 -1.84
N SER A 362 31.46 -7.81 -0.76
CA SER A 362 30.50 -7.41 0.28
C SER A 362 29.72 -6.14 -0.07
N ILE A 363 30.25 -5.29 -0.94
CA ILE A 363 29.55 -4.12 -1.46
C ILE A 363 28.42 -4.54 -2.40
N ALA A 364 28.61 -5.58 -3.21
CA ALA A 364 27.57 -6.08 -4.11
C ALA A 364 26.29 -6.47 -3.34
N ASP A 365 26.41 -7.16 -2.20
CA ASP A 365 25.24 -7.60 -1.44
C ASP A 365 24.50 -6.46 -0.71
N THR A 366 25.19 -5.36 -0.40
CA THR A 366 24.65 -4.26 0.42
C THR A 366 24.26 -3.01 -0.37
N ALA A 367 24.88 -2.79 -1.53
CA ALA A 367 24.72 -1.60 -2.36
C ALA A 367 24.18 -1.89 -3.76
N LEU A 368 23.58 -3.07 -3.99
CA LEU A 368 22.63 -3.22 -5.09
C LEU A 368 21.55 -2.16 -4.87
N LYS A 369 21.62 -1.06 -5.62
CA LYS A 369 20.44 -0.24 -5.87
C LYS A 369 19.40 -1.22 -6.36
N ILE A 370 18.40 -1.50 -5.54
CA ILE A 370 17.25 -2.29 -5.95
C ILE A 370 16.60 -1.42 -7.02
N GLU A 371 16.95 -1.65 -8.29
CA GLU A 371 16.20 -1.13 -9.40
C GLU A 371 14.84 -1.78 -9.26
N LYS A 372 13.90 -1.02 -8.68
CA LYS A 372 12.51 -1.44 -8.59
C LYS A 372 12.09 -1.70 -10.03
N GLN A 373 11.83 -2.96 -10.37
CA GLN A 373 11.29 -3.31 -11.67
C GLN A 373 9.90 -2.69 -11.76
N GLU A 374 9.82 -1.51 -12.36
CA GLU A 374 8.55 -0.85 -12.60
C GLU A 374 7.87 -1.56 -13.77
N THR A 375 6.60 -1.92 -13.58
CA THR A 375 5.79 -2.43 -14.68
C THR A 375 5.72 -1.36 -15.76
N PRO A 376 5.99 -1.69 -17.03
CA PRO A 376 5.98 -0.69 -18.07
C PRO A 376 4.56 -0.15 -18.25
N ARG A 377 4.43 1.17 -18.43
CA ARG A 377 3.15 1.90 -18.47
C ARG A 377 2.12 1.35 -19.47
N PHE A 378 2.57 0.73 -20.57
CA PHE A 378 1.66 0.12 -21.54
C PHE A 378 0.92 -1.10 -20.95
N VAL A 379 1.55 -1.82 -20.02
CA VAL A 379 0.93 -2.95 -19.31
C VAL A 379 -0.13 -2.42 -18.34
N GLU A 380 0.15 -1.33 -17.64
CA GLU A 380 -0.81 -0.70 -16.72
C GLU A 380 -2.06 -0.18 -17.46
N LEU A 381 -1.89 0.39 -18.64
CA LEU A 381 -3.00 0.89 -19.47
C LEU A 381 -3.85 -0.24 -20.09
N GLY A 382 -3.25 -1.42 -20.33
CA GLY A 382 -3.94 -2.58 -20.90
C GLY A 382 -4.55 -3.52 -19.87
N GLN A 383 -4.15 -3.43 -18.60
CA GLN A 383 -4.63 -4.32 -17.56
C GLN A 383 -6.04 -3.95 -17.09
N VAL A 384 -6.92 -4.94 -17.11
CA VAL A 384 -8.26 -4.80 -16.52
C VAL A 384 -8.12 -4.76 -15.00
N THR A 385 -8.46 -3.63 -14.40
CA THR A 385 -8.32 -3.37 -12.95
C THR A 385 -9.43 -4.00 -12.10
N GLN A 386 -10.57 -4.32 -12.72
CA GLN A 386 -11.74 -4.84 -12.04
C GLN A 386 -11.73 -6.36 -11.99
N LEU A 387 -11.97 -6.92 -10.80
CA LEU A 387 -12.21 -8.35 -10.64
C LEU A 387 -13.55 -8.70 -11.30
N ARG A 388 -13.50 -9.43 -12.41
CA ARG A 388 -14.70 -9.82 -13.16
C ARG A 388 -15.24 -11.13 -12.61
N THR A 389 -16.44 -11.09 -12.07
CA THR A 389 -17.19 -12.28 -11.67
C THR A 389 -17.82 -12.94 -12.90
N GLU A 390 -18.14 -14.24 -12.80
CA GLU A 390 -18.77 -14.97 -13.90
C GLU A 390 -20.05 -14.32 -14.44
N PRO A 391 -20.96 -13.75 -13.62
CA PRO A 391 -22.12 -13.02 -14.14
C PRO A 391 -21.77 -11.76 -14.94
N ASP A 392 -20.71 -11.01 -14.58
CA ASP A 392 -20.26 -9.84 -15.36
C ASP A 392 -19.67 -10.29 -16.71
N ILE A 393 -18.96 -11.42 -16.72
CA ILE A 393 -18.46 -12.03 -17.96
C ILE A 393 -19.63 -12.43 -18.85
N GLN A 394 -20.63 -13.15 -18.32
CA GLN A 394 -21.82 -13.56 -19.08
C GLN A 394 -22.63 -12.36 -19.59
N PHE A 395 -22.82 -11.32 -18.78
CA PHE A 395 -23.49 -10.09 -19.19
C PHE A 395 -22.79 -9.46 -20.40
N ARG A 396 -21.45 -9.34 -20.36
CA ARG A 396 -20.65 -8.78 -21.45
C ARG A 396 -20.67 -9.63 -22.71
N ILE A 397 -20.68 -10.96 -22.58
CA ILE A 397 -20.83 -11.88 -23.72
C ILE A 397 -22.17 -11.69 -24.42
N ASN A 398 -23.23 -11.42 -23.65
CA ASN A 398 -24.59 -11.28 -24.15
C ASN A 398 -24.95 -9.85 -24.62
N GLN A 399 -23.98 -8.93 -24.69
CA GLN A 399 -24.23 -7.58 -25.18
C GLN A 399 -24.42 -7.55 -26.70
N GLY A 400 -25.36 -6.73 -27.16
CA GLY A 400 -25.63 -6.49 -28.58
C GLY A 400 -26.87 -7.19 -29.11
N VAL A 401 -27.04 -7.17 -30.44
CA VAL A 401 -28.11 -7.91 -31.14
C VAL A 401 -27.79 -9.40 -31.09
N SER A 402 -28.83 -10.23 -31.05
CA SER A 402 -28.67 -11.68 -30.97
C SER A 402 -27.83 -12.24 -32.13
N LYS A 403 -26.98 -13.24 -31.83
CA LYS A 403 -26.20 -13.97 -32.85
C LYS A 403 -27.07 -14.67 -33.90
N LYS A 404 -28.38 -14.81 -33.66
CA LYS A 404 -29.35 -15.32 -34.64
C LYS A 404 -29.25 -14.57 -35.97
N ARG A 405 -28.98 -13.26 -35.95
CA ARG A 405 -28.79 -12.45 -37.17
C ARG A 405 -27.67 -12.97 -38.08
N GLU A 406 -26.57 -13.46 -37.51
CA GLU A 406 -25.46 -14.03 -38.28
C GLU A 406 -25.73 -15.48 -38.69
N GLN A 407 -26.61 -16.18 -37.98
CA GLN A 407 -26.88 -17.60 -38.15
C GLN A 407 -28.10 -17.91 -39.06
N THR A 408 -28.89 -16.92 -39.48
CA THR A 408 -30.06 -17.12 -40.37
C THR A 408 -29.64 -17.55 -41.77
N LYS A 409 -30.10 -18.73 -42.21
CA LYS A 409 -29.90 -19.23 -43.58
C LYS A 409 -31.00 -18.72 -44.52
N VAL A 410 -30.60 -18.17 -45.65
CA VAL A 410 -31.50 -17.68 -46.70
C VAL A 410 -31.64 -18.75 -47.79
N PHE A 411 -32.88 -19.06 -48.18
CA PHE A 411 -33.19 -20.02 -49.25
C PHE A 411 -33.55 -19.28 -50.53
N LYS A 412 -32.84 -19.56 -51.62
CA LYS A 412 -33.07 -18.97 -52.95
C LYS A 412 -33.25 -20.06 -53.99
N LEU A 413 -34.16 -19.85 -54.94
CA LEU A 413 -34.47 -20.73 -56.06
C LEU A 413 -34.11 -20.01 -57.37
N THR A 414 -32.83 -20.07 -57.78
CA THR A 414 -32.38 -19.47 -59.05
C THR A 414 -32.43 -20.43 -60.23
N GLU A 415 -32.37 -21.74 -59.97
CA GLU A 415 -32.41 -22.80 -60.98
C GLU A 415 -33.30 -23.96 -60.52
N THR A 416 -34.04 -24.58 -61.45
CA THR A 416 -34.94 -25.72 -61.19
C THR A 416 -34.31 -27.08 -61.50
N ASN A 417 -33.04 -27.11 -61.95
CA ASN A 417 -32.33 -28.33 -62.34
C ASN A 417 -32.09 -29.27 -61.14
N ASP A 418 -31.75 -28.71 -59.98
CA ASP A 418 -31.53 -29.48 -58.75
C ASP A 418 -32.85 -29.74 -58.00
N LYS A 419 -33.40 -30.95 -58.22
CA LYS A 419 -34.63 -31.41 -57.58
C LYS A 419 -34.56 -31.39 -56.04
N ALA A 420 -33.38 -31.60 -55.44
CA ALA A 420 -33.22 -31.59 -54.00
C ALA A 420 -33.26 -30.17 -53.43
N LEU A 421 -32.64 -29.20 -54.12
CA LEU A 421 -32.75 -27.78 -53.79
C LEU A 421 -34.20 -27.29 -53.91
N VAL A 422 -34.88 -27.63 -55.00
CA VAL A 422 -36.30 -27.27 -55.18
C VAL A 422 -37.16 -27.86 -54.06
N GLN A 423 -36.94 -29.12 -53.69
CA GLN A 423 -37.69 -29.72 -52.58
C GLN A 423 -37.38 -29.07 -51.22
N ASN A 424 -36.13 -28.68 -50.98
CA ASN A 424 -35.72 -28.03 -49.74
C ASN A 424 -36.25 -26.59 -49.64
N THR A 425 -36.30 -25.85 -50.76
CA THR A 425 -36.88 -24.51 -50.83
C THR A 425 -38.40 -24.55 -50.65
N ILE A 426 -39.10 -25.52 -51.26
CA ILE A 426 -40.53 -25.77 -51.01
C ILE A 426 -40.78 -26.03 -49.51
N ARG A 427 -39.99 -26.91 -48.88
CA ARG A 427 -40.07 -27.16 -47.43
C ARG A 427 -39.80 -25.91 -46.60
N ALA A 428 -38.80 -25.11 -46.98
CA ALA A 428 -38.52 -23.85 -46.31
C ALA A 428 -39.67 -22.85 -46.45
N ALA A 429 -40.31 -22.76 -47.62
CA ALA A 429 -41.49 -21.92 -47.85
C ALA A 429 -42.67 -22.36 -46.98
N TYR A 430 -42.92 -23.67 -46.85
CA TYR A 430 -43.94 -24.18 -45.93
C TYR A 430 -43.65 -23.80 -44.48
N ARG A 431 -42.40 -23.97 -44.01
CA ARG A 431 -41.99 -23.58 -42.65
C ARG A 431 -42.12 -22.09 -42.41
N GLN A 432 -41.84 -21.27 -43.41
CA GLN A 432 -41.95 -19.82 -43.29
C GLN A 432 -43.41 -19.36 -43.23
N ILE A 433 -44.27 -19.87 -44.11
CA ILE A 433 -45.66 -19.40 -44.27
C ILE A 433 -46.59 -20.02 -43.22
N PHE A 434 -46.34 -21.27 -42.83
CA PHE A 434 -47.18 -21.98 -41.86
C PHE A 434 -46.51 -22.16 -40.49
N GLU A 435 -45.32 -21.60 -40.30
CA GLU A 435 -44.51 -21.65 -39.06
C GLU A 435 -44.09 -23.08 -38.64
N ARG A 436 -44.41 -24.11 -39.44
CA ARG A 436 -44.11 -25.53 -39.21
C ARG A 436 -44.07 -26.32 -40.53
N ASP A 437 -43.56 -27.54 -40.47
CA ASP A 437 -43.66 -28.48 -41.59
C ASP A 437 -45.11 -28.96 -41.78
N ILE A 438 -45.53 -29.13 -43.04
CA ILE A 438 -46.87 -29.65 -43.39
C ILE A 438 -46.76 -31.15 -43.70
N GLU A 439 -47.70 -31.94 -43.17
CA GLU A 439 -47.71 -33.39 -43.36
C GLU A 439 -48.09 -33.78 -44.82
N PRO A 440 -47.47 -34.83 -45.41
CA PRO A 440 -47.57 -35.13 -46.84
C PRO A 440 -48.98 -35.37 -47.39
N TYR A 441 -49.92 -35.84 -46.57
CA TYR A 441 -51.30 -36.11 -47.01
C TYR A 441 -52.12 -34.82 -47.20
N ILE A 442 -51.75 -33.74 -46.51
CA ILE A 442 -52.34 -32.40 -46.71
C ILE A 442 -51.76 -31.78 -47.99
N VAL A 443 -50.45 -31.94 -48.20
CA VAL A 443 -49.71 -31.41 -49.35
C VAL A 443 -50.20 -31.99 -50.68
N LYS A 444 -50.38 -33.31 -50.75
CA LYS A 444 -50.79 -34.00 -51.98
C LYS A 444 -52.20 -33.64 -52.47
N ASN A 445 -53.09 -33.21 -51.58
CA ASN A 445 -54.47 -32.91 -51.93
C ASN A 445 -54.73 -31.43 -52.25
N GLN A 446 -53.88 -30.51 -51.79
CA GLN A 446 -54.11 -29.06 -51.94
C GLN A 446 -53.00 -28.31 -52.69
N PHE A 447 -51.74 -28.77 -52.62
CA PHE A 447 -50.58 -28.02 -53.12
C PHE A 447 -49.77 -28.77 -54.19
N SER A 448 -50.15 -30.01 -54.54
CA SER A 448 -49.49 -30.81 -55.58
C SER A 448 -49.34 -30.07 -56.90
N ASP A 449 -50.35 -29.28 -57.25
CA ASP A 449 -50.43 -28.58 -58.52
C ASP A 449 -49.44 -27.41 -58.55
N PHE A 450 -49.40 -26.62 -57.48
CA PHE A 450 -48.45 -25.52 -57.33
C PHE A 450 -47.00 -26.01 -57.19
N GLU A 451 -46.77 -27.13 -56.49
CA GLU A 451 -45.44 -27.75 -56.43
C GLU A 451 -44.97 -28.21 -57.81
N SER A 452 -45.88 -28.82 -58.59
CA SER A 452 -45.55 -29.30 -59.94
C SER A 452 -45.24 -28.13 -60.86
N LYS A 453 -46.05 -27.06 -60.81
CA LYS A 453 -45.82 -25.82 -61.55
C LYS A 453 -44.47 -25.18 -61.20
N LEU A 454 -44.12 -25.11 -59.92
CA LEU A 454 -42.83 -24.56 -59.49
C LEU A 454 -41.65 -25.44 -59.95
N ARG A 455 -41.79 -26.77 -59.89
CA ARG A 455 -40.77 -27.72 -60.36
C ARG A 455 -40.56 -27.63 -61.88
N ASN A 456 -41.62 -27.38 -62.63
CA ASN A 456 -41.57 -27.21 -64.08
C ASN A 456 -41.13 -25.80 -64.50
N GLY A 457 -40.98 -24.86 -63.57
CA GLY A 457 -40.67 -23.46 -63.86
C GLY A 457 -41.82 -22.68 -64.49
N GLU A 458 -43.06 -23.15 -64.35
CA GLU A 458 -44.27 -22.48 -64.86
C GLU A 458 -44.67 -21.28 -63.99
N ILE A 459 -44.27 -21.28 -62.71
CA ILE A 459 -44.46 -20.17 -61.76
C ILE A 459 -43.13 -19.85 -61.06
N ASN A 460 -42.93 -18.61 -60.65
CA ASN A 460 -41.78 -18.22 -59.82
C ASN A 460 -42.03 -18.48 -58.32
N LEU A 461 -40.99 -18.36 -57.49
CA LEU A 461 -41.12 -18.63 -56.05
C LEU A 461 -42.06 -17.63 -55.36
N LYS A 462 -42.11 -16.39 -55.85
CA LYS A 462 -43.05 -15.36 -55.39
C LYS A 462 -44.51 -15.75 -55.62
N GLU A 463 -44.87 -16.19 -56.82
CA GLU A 463 -46.21 -16.68 -57.18
C GLU A 463 -46.57 -17.94 -56.40
N PHE A 464 -45.58 -18.81 -56.15
CA PHE A 464 -45.77 -19.95 -55.26
C PHE A 464 -46.12 -19.50 -53.82
N ILE A 465 -45.40 -18.52 -53.27
CA ILE A 465 -45.68 -17.95 -51.93
C ILE A 465 -47.06 -17.28 -51.88
N GLU A 466 -47.44 -16.55 -52.94
CA GLU A 466 -48.76 -15.94 -53.07
C GLU A 466 -49.87 -16.99 -53.11
N ALA A 467 -49.67 -18.07 -53.88
CA ALA A 467 -50.60 -19.21 -53.94
C ALA A 467 -50.76 -19.90 -52.58
N LEU A 468 -49.67 -20.07 -51.82
CA LEU A 468 -49.70 -20.63 -50.47
C LEU A 468 -50.47 -19.73 -49.49
N GLY A 469 -50.28 -18.41 -49.56
CA GLY A 469 -51.00 -17.45 -48.73
C GLY A 469 -52.48 -17.31 -49.08
N GLY A 470 -52.86 -17.53 -50.34
CA GLY A 470 -54.25 -17.50 -50.82
C GLY A 470 -55.03 -18.81 -50.65
N SER A 471 -54.43 -19.80 -49.99
CA SER A 471 -54.97 -21.15 -49.83
C SER A 471 -56.00 -21.28 -48.70
N ASP A 472 -56.91 -22.25 -48.84
CA ASP A 472 -57.91 -22.57 -47.81
C ASP A 472 -57.25 -23.02 -46.49
N LEU A 473 -56.04 -23.57 -46.55
CA LEU A 473 -55.29 -23.96 -45.35
C LEU A 473 -54.78 -22.73 -44.59
N TYR A 474 -54.23 -21.74 -45.29
CA TYR A 474 -53.80 -20.49 -44.66
C TYR A 474 -54.99 -19.76 -44.02
N ILE A 475 -56.14 -19.78 -44.70
CA ILE A 475 -57.39 -19.23 -44.18
C ILE A 475 -57.75 -19.91 -42.84
N LYS A 476 -57.74 -21.24 -42.77
CA LYS A 476 -58.11 -21.98 -41.56
C LYS A 476 -57.15 -21.75 -40.38
N GLU A 477 -55.86 -21.63 -40.63
CA GLU A 477 -54.85 -21.53 -39.57
C GLU A 477 -54.61 -20.10 -39.09
N PHE A 478 -54.56 -19.12 -40.00
CA PHE A 478 -54.11 -17.77 -39.68
C PHE A 478 -55.14 -16.66 -39.95
N TYR A 479 -56.27 -16.96 -40.59
CA TYR A 479 -57.33 -15.98 -40.84
C TYR A 479 -58.58 -16.22 -39.96
N THR A 480 -59.17 -17.41 -39.99
CA THR A 480 -60.42 -17.69 -39.27
C THR A 480 -60.36 -17.60 -37.75
N PRO A 481 -59.26 -17.98 -37.06
CA PRO A 481 -59.23 -17.95 -35.59
C PRO A 481 -58.84 -16.58 -35.01
N TYR A 482 -58.42 -15.62 -35.85
CA TYR A 482 -57.78 -14.39 -35.38
C TYR A 482 -58.49 -13.12 -35.90
N PRO A 483 -58.50 -12.02 -35.13
CA PRO A 483 -59.03 -10.74 -35.62
C PRO A 483 -58.12 -10.14 -36.70
N ASN A 484 -58.67 -9.31 -37.58
CA ASN A 484 -57.91 -8.71 -38.70
C ASN A 484 -56.58 -8.05 -38.28
N THR A 485 -56.52 -7.42 -37.11
CA THR A 485 -55.27 -6.83 -36.57
C THR A 485 -54.20 -7.86 -36.28
N LYS A 486 -54.58 -9.04 -35.76
CA LYS A 486 -53.69 -10.18 -35.53
C LYS A 486 -53.28 -10.83 -36.86
N VAL A 487 -54.21 -10.93 -37.81
CA VAL A 487 -53.94 -11.38 -39.19
C VAL A 487 -52.90 -10.48 -39.86
N ILE A 488 -52.95 -9.16 -39.63
CA ILE A 488 -51.98 -8.22 -40.19
C ILE A 488 -50.59 -8.46 -39.62
N GLU A 489 -50.41 -8.61 -38.30
CA GLU A 489 -49.07 -8.86 -37.73
C GLU A 489 -48.50 -10.22 -38.15
N LEU A 490 -49.33 -11.26 -38.25
CA LEU A 490 -48.92 -12.58 -38.75
C LEU A 490 -48.60 -12.53 -40.25
N GLY A 491 -49.41 -11.81 -41.03
CA GLY A 491 -49.15 -11.58 -42.45
C GLY A 491 -47.80 -10.89 -42.70
N THR A 492 -47.52 -9.78 -42.01
CA THR A 492 -46.22 -9.11 -42.14
C THR A 492 -45.07 -9.98 -41.64
N LYS A 493 -45.28 -10.81 -40.62
CA LYS A 493 -44.29 -11.79 -40.14
C LYS A 493 -43.99 -12.85 -41.20
N HIS A 494 -45.01 -13.45 -41.81
CA HIS A 494 -44.83 -14.56 -42.74
C HIS A 494 -44.30 -14.09 -44.10
N PHE A 495 -44.82 -12.99 -44.63
CA PHE A 495 -44.51 -12.53 -46.00
C PHE A 495 -43.43 -11.45 -46.05
N LEU A 496 -43.31 -10.58 -45.05
CA LEU A 496 -42.33 -9.47 -45.05
C LEU A 496 -41.16 -9.67 -44.08
N GLY A 497 -41.23 -10.67 -43.21
CA GLY A 497 -40.17 -11.01 -42.27
C GLY A 497 -40.05 -10.05 -41.08
N ARG A 498 -41.10 -9.27 -40.78
CA ARG A 498 -41.08 -8.19 -39.77
C ARG A 498 -42.45 -7.89 -39.16
N ALA A 499 -42.49 -7.10 -38.10
CA ALA A 499 -43.72 -6.51 -37.58
C ALA A 499 -44.26 -5.37 -38.49
N PRO A 500 -45.53 -4.95 -38.31
CA PRO A 500 -46.04 -3.73 -38.95
C PRO A 500 -45.25 -2.50 -38.50
N LEU A 501 -44.93 -1.60 -39.44
CA LEU A 501 -44.09 -0.42 -39.22
C LEU A 501 -44.82 0.61 -38.36
N ASP A 502 -45.98 1.07 -38.84
CA ASP A 502 -46.70 2.24 -38.34
C ASP A 502 -48.21 2.02 -38.38
N GLN A 503 -48.97 2.92 -37.73
CA GLN A 503 -50.44 2.88 -37.76
C GLN A 503 -51.03 3.03 -39.18
N VAL A 504 -50.33 3.71 -40.08
CA VAL A 504 -50.75 3.89 -41.47
C VAL A 504 -50.76 2.56 -42.22
N GLU A 505 -49.74 1.73 -41.99
CA GLU A 505 -49.65 0.39 -42.59
C GLU A 505 -50.78 -0.52 -42.06
N ILE A 506 -51.03 -0.50 -40.75
CA ILE A 506 -52.13 -1.26 -40.13
C ILE A 506 -53.47 -0.83 -40.72
N ARG A 507 -53.72 0.48 -40.87
CA ARG A 507 -54.97 0.98 -41.47
C ARG A 507 -55.12 0.59 -42.93
N LYS A 508 -54.05 0.70 -43.72
CA LYS A 508 -54.03 0.30 -45.13
C LYS A 508 -54.41 -1.16 -45.29
N TYR A 509 -53.77 -2.05 -44.54
CA TYR A 509 -54.06 -3.48 -44.63
C TYR A 509 -55.42 -3.87 -44.05
N ASN A 510 -55.87 -3.21 -42.99
CA ASN A 510 -57.21 -3.44 -42.45
C ASN A 510 -58.30 -3.06 -43.46
N GLN A 511 -58.10 -1.97 -44.23
CA GLN A 511 -59.02 -1.59 -45.30
C GLN A 511 -59.04 -2.64 -46.43
N ILE A 512 -57.87 -3.12 -46.86
CA ILE A 512 -57.76 -4.15 -47.90
C ILE A 512 -58.42 -5.46 -47.46
N LEU A 513 -58.18 -5.90 -46.21
CA LEU A 513 -58.83 -7.07 -45.64
C LEU A 513 -60.36 -6.93 -45.60
N ALA A 514 -60.87 -5.72 -45.35
CA ALA A 514 -62.30 -5.44 -45.32
C ALA A 514 -62.95 -5.40 -46.72
N SER A 515 -62.23 -4.92 -47.75
CA SER A 515 -62.79 -4.75 -49.10
C SER A 515 -62.55 -5.94 -50.04
N GLU A 516 -61.36 -6.54 -50.00
CA GLU A 516 -60.90 -7.55 -50.97
C GLU A 516 -60.66 -8.93 -50.35
N GLY A 517 -60.74 -9.03 -49.02
CA GLY A 517 -60.48 -10.27 -48.27
C GLY A 517 -59.00 -10.67 -48.23
N LEU A 518 -58.72 -11.91 -47.82
CA LEU A 518 -57.36 -12.39 -47.59
C LEU A 518 -56.50 -12.42 -48.85
N ARG A 519 -57.06 -12.82 -50.01
CA ARG A 519 -56.29 -12.91 -51.26
C ARG A 519 -55.76 -11.55 -51.72
N GLY A 520 -56.59 -10.50 -51.64
CA GLY A 520 -56.15 -9.13 -51.90
C GLY A 520 -55.09 -8.66 -50.91
N PHE A 521 -55.22 -9.03 -49.63
CA PHE A 521 -54.23 -8.70 -48.59
C PHE A 521 -52.86 -9.35 -48.82
N VAL A 522 -52.81 -10.65 -49.15
CA VAL A 522 -51.55 -11.34 -49.46
C VAL A 522 -50.93 -10.76 -50.74
N GLY A 523 -51.72 -10.57 -51.80
CA GLY A 523 -51.27 -9.94 -53.04
C GLY A 523 -50.69 -8.55 -52.80
N ALA A 524 -51.28 -7.74 -51.92
CA ALA A 524 -50.78 -6.41 -51.58
C ALA A 524 -49.41 -6.42 -50.87
N MET A 525 -49.09 -7.46 -50.10
CA MET A 525 -47.78 -7.61 -49.46
C MET A 525 -46.73 -8.17 -50.42
N VAL A 526 -47.06 -9.23 -51.14
CA VAL A 526 -46.13 -9.93 -52.06
C VAL A 526 -45.79 -9.06 -53.27
N ASN A 527 -46.74 -8.26 -53.77
CA ASN A 527 -46.52 -7.29 -54.85
C ASN A 527 -46.01 -5.92 -54.36
N SER A 528 -45.68 -5.78 -53.08
CA SER A 528 -45.13 -4.53 -52.54
C SER A 528 -43.69 -4.29 -53.06
N PRO A 529 -43.28 -3.02 -53.21
CA PRO A 529 -41.89 -2.69 -53.57
C PRO A 529 -40.90 -3.16 -52.50
N GLU A 530 -41.33 -3.28 -51.24
CA GLU A 530 -40.48 -3.80 -50.18
C GLU A 530 -40.18 -5.29 -50.36
N TYR A 531 -41.19 -6.10 -50.70
CA TYR A 531 -41.00 -7.53 -50.93
C TYR A 531 -40.02 -7.76 -52.09
N ALA A 532 -40.18 -7.00 -53.18
CA ALA A 532 -39.26 -7.04 -54.32
C ALA A 532 -37.81 -6.66 -53.94
N GLN A 533 -37.62 -5.65 -53.09
CA GLN A 533 -36.28 -5.24 -52.63
C GLN A 533 -35.66 -6.24 -51.64
N ALA A 534 -36.45 -6.84 -50.76
CA ALA A 534 -35.94 -7.72 -49.70
C ALA A 534 -35.74 -9.16 -50.17
N PHE A 535 -36.63 -9.67 -51.02
CA PHE A 535 -36.67 -11.09 -51.42
C PHE A 535 -36.61 -11.29 -52.94
N GLY A 536 -37.07 -10.33 -53.73
CA GLY A 536 -37.18 -10.49 -55.18
C GLY A 536 -38.21 -11.56 -55.56
N GLU A 537 -37.99 -12.26 -56.68
CA GLU A 537 -38.88 -13.34 -57.14
C GLU A 537 -38.43 -14.74 -56.72
N ASP A 538 -37.19 -14.86 -56.22
CA ASP A 538 -36.50 -16.14 -56.06
C ASP A 538 -36.15 -16.49 -54.61
N THR A 539 -36.41 -15.60 -53.63
CA THR A 539 -36.01 -15.81 -52.23
C THR A 539 -37.21 -16.11 -51.33
N VAL A 540 -37.10 -17.15 -50.49
CA VAL A 540 -38.10 -17.41 -49.44
C VAL A 540 -37.98 -16.31 -48.36
N PRO A 541 -39.09 -15.70 -47.93
CA PRO A 541 -39.08 -14.76 -46.81
C PRO A 541 -38.40 -15.35 -45.58
N TYR A 542 -37.68 -14.51 -44.84
CA TYR A 542 -36.95 -14.92 -43.64
C TYR A 542 -37.04 -13.84 -42.56
N ASN A 543 -36.77 -14.20 -41.30
CA ASN A 543 -36.77 -13.25 -40.19
C ASN A 543 -35.72 -12.14 -40.41
N ARG A 544 -36.18 -10.90 -40.53
CA ARG A 544 -35.34 -9.71 -40.69
C ARG A 544 -35.19 -8.99 -39.36
N PHE A 545 -34.05 -8.35 -39.16
CA PHE A 545 -33.76 -7.53 -37.97
C PHE A 545 -33.74 -6.03 -38.36
N PRO A 546 -34.92 -5.41 -38.59
CA PRO A 546 -35.02 -4.03 -39.06
C PRO A 546 -34.55 -3.04 -37.98
N THR A 547 -33.71 -2.07 -38.36
CA THR A 547 -33.22 -1.03 -37.43
C THR A 547 -34.09 0.24 -37.44
N LEU A 548 -34.79 0.50 -38.54
CA LEU A 548 -35.65 1.66 -38.73
C LEU A 548 -37.00 1.18 -39.28
N PRO A 549 -38.15 1.64 -38.75
CA PRO A 549 -38.36 2.52 -37.58
C PRO A 549 -37.98 1.89 -36.22
N ALA A 550 -37.70 2.72 -35.20
CA ALA A 550 -37.15 2.29 -33.91
C ALA A 550 -38.02 1.29 -33.12
N ALA A 551 -39.35 1.30 -33.31
CA ALA A 551 -40.25 0.36 -32.68
C ALA A 551 -40.27 -1.02 -33.39
N ASN A 552 -39.73 -1.11 -34.60
CA ASN A 552 -39.85 -2.30 -35.42
C ASN A 552 -38.93 -3.43 -34.95
N PHE A 553 -37.70 -3.13 -34.52
CA PHE A 553 -36.78 -4.12 -33.95
C PHE A 553 -37.38 -4.87 -32.73
N PRO A 554 -37.80 -4.18 -31.64
CA PRO A 554 -38.33 -4.88 -30.47
C PRO A 554 -39.67 -5.59 -30.76
N ASN A 555 -40.50 -5.06 -31.66
CA ASN A 555 -41.77 -5.71 -32.02
C ASN A 555 -41.52 -6.99 -32.83
N THR A 556 -40.57 -6.96 -33.76
CA THR A 556 -40.19 -8.12 -34.56
C THR A 556 -39.55 -9.20 -33.69
N GLU A 557 -38.65 -8.82 -32.77
CA GLU A 557 -38.09 -9.75 -31.78
C GLU A 557 -39.18 -10.39 -30.92
N LYS A 558 -40.18 -9.64 -30.47
CA LYS A 558 -41.31 -10.21 -29.73
C LYS A 558 -42.10 -11.23 -30.57
N LEU A 559 -42.40 -10.90 -31.83
CA LEU A 559 -43.15 -11.79 -32.73
C LEU A 559 -42.43 -13.10 -33.05
N TYR A 560 -41.11 -13.06 -33.26
CA TYR A 560 -40.32 -14.24 -33.60
C TYR A 560 -39.86 -15.07 -32.39
N ASN A 561 -39.79 -14.46 -31.20
CA ASN A 561 -39.53 -15.20 -29.97
C ASN A 561 -40.82 -15.81 -29.37
N GLN A 562 -42.00 -15.45 -29.88
CA GLN A 562 -43.27 -16.12 -29.57
C GLN A 562 -43.45 -17.38 -30.42
N LEU A 563 -43.82 -18.49 -29.78
CA LEU A 563 -44.12 -19.76 -30.44
C LEU A 563 -45.54 -19.77 -31.03
N THR A 564 -45.78 -20.65 -32.00
CA THR A 564 -47.11 -20.91 -32.58
C THR A 564 -48.13 -21.21 -31.50
N LYS A 565 -49.24 -20.47 -31.46
CA LYS A 565 -50.33 -20.63 -30.48
C LYS A 565 -49.86 -20.54 -29.01
N GLN A 566 -48.77 -19.82 -28.74
CA GLN A 566 -48.29 -19.62 -27.36
C GLN A 566 -49.33 -18.86 -26.53
N ASN A 567 -49.80 -17.70 -27.02
CA ASN A 567 -50.85 -16.87 -26.45
C ASN A 567 -51.65 -16.18 -27.58
N ASP A 568 -52.90 -15.78 -27.30
CA ASP A 568 -53.78 -15.07 -28.24
C ASP A 568 -53.58 -13.54 -28.25
N ASP A 569 -52.68 -13.03 -27.41
CA ASP A 569 -52.42 -11.59 -27.27
C ASP A 569 -51.85 -10.97 -28.56
N LEU A 570 -52.26 -9.74 -28.86
CA LEU A 570 -51.69 -8.97 -29.97
C LEU A 570 -50.39 -8.30 -29.55
N VAL A 571 -49.33 -8.48 -30.35
CA VAL A 571 -48.04 -7.81 -30.09
C VAL A 571 -48.12 -6.36 -30.52
N VAL A 572 -48.79 -6.08 -31.65
CA VAL A 572 -48.98 -4.72 -32.17
C VAL A 572 -50.47 -4.46 -32.44
N PRO A 573 -51.27 -4.15 -31.40
CA PRO A 573 -52.70 -3.87 -31.59
C PRO A 573 -52.93 -2.53 -32.32
N SER A 574 -52.22 -1.49 -31.90
CA SER A 574 -52.16 -0.17 -32.56
C SER A 574 -50.99 0.61 -31.99
N PHE A 575 -50.54 1.63 -32.71
CA PHE A 575 -49.57 2.59 -32.19
C PHE A 575 -50.31 3.69 -31.42
N LYS A 576 -49.73 4.11 -30.29
CA LYS A 576 -50.28 5.22 -29.51
C LYS A 576 -50.44 6.46 -30.41
N PRO A 577 -51.57 7.17 -30.36
CA PRO A 577 -51.77 8.35 -31.17
C PRO A 577 -50.69 9.39 -30.82
N VAL A 578 -49.94 9.79 -31.84
CA VAL A 578 -48.93 10.83 -31.70
C VAL A 578 -49.66 12.17 -31.61
N GLN A 579 -49.50 12.87 -30.49
CA GLN A 579 -49.97 14.25 -30.39
C GLN A 579 -49.19 15.11 -31.39
N SER A 580 -49.88 15.94 -32.19
CA SER A 580 -49.22 16.84 -33.11
C SER A 580 -48.26 17.74 -32.35
N ARG A 581 -46.99 17.80 -32.75
CA ARG A 581 -45.97 18.69 -32.15
C ARG A 581 -46.35 20.17 -32.23
N MET A 582 -47.25 20.51 -33.14
CA MET A 582 -47.85 21.83 -33.21
C MET A 582 -49.17 21.80 -32.44
N ASP A 583 -49.23 22.65 -31.42
CA ASP A 583 -50.47 23.04 -30.78
C ASP A 583 -51.34 23.69 -31.85
N VAL A 584 -52.39 23.01 -32.30
CA VAL A 584 -53.27 23.47 -33.39
C VAL A 584 -53.85 24.86 -33.07
N ALA A 585 -53.91 25.21 -31.77
CA ALA A 585 -54.29 26.53 -31.28
C ALA A 585 -53.35 27.68 -31.68
N LYS A 586 -52.09 27.39 -32.05
CA LYS A 586 -51.08 28.39 -32.43
C LYS A 586 -50.89 28.54 -33.94
N MET A 587 -51.67 27.83 -34.76
CA MET A 587 -51.67 28.07 -36.20
C MET A 587 -52.39 29.39 -36.53
N PRO A 588 -51.83 30.24 -37.41
CA PRO A 588 -52.28 31.62 -37.61
C PRO A 588 -53.72 31.77 -38.11
N LEU A 589 -54.29 30.72 -38.70
CA LEU A 589 -55.67 30.71 -39.21
C LEU A 589 -56.71 30.21 -38.19
N MET A 590 -56.31 29.48 -37.14
CA MET A 590 -57.22 29.03 -36.07
C MET A 590 -57.00 29.74 -34.73
N GLY A 591 -55.86 30.38 -34.52
CA GLY A 591 -55.61 31.21 -33.33
C GLY A 591 -56.57 32.41 -33.20
N LYS A 592 -57.06 32.96 -34.33
CA LYS A 592 -58.14 33.97 -34.32
C LYS A 592 -59.48 33.38 -33.90
N ALA A 593 -59.85 32.22 -34.43
CA ALA A 593 -61.10 31.55 -34.06
C ALA A 593 -61.13 31.13 -32.58
N ILE A 594 -59.99 30.70 -32.03
CA ILE A 594 -59.88 30.29 -30.62
C ILE A 594 -59.80 31.50 -29.68
N ALA A 595 -59.21 32.63 -30.10
CA ALA A 595 -59.24 33.87 -29.33
C ALA A 595 -60.66 34.46 -29.21
N ASP A 596 -61.46 34.38 -30.29
CA ASP A 596 -62.86 34.84 -30.30
C ASP A 596 -63.78 33.92 -29.46
N ILE A 597 -63.49 32.61 -29.42
CA ILE A 597 -64.20 31.65 -28.55
C ILE A 597 -63.77 31.79 -27.08
N ALA A 598 -62.49 32.05 -26.81
CA ALA A 598 -61.96 32.26 -25.45
C ALA A 598 -62.40 33.60 -24.84
N ALA A 599 -62.70 34.62 -25.65
CA ALA A 599 -63.32 35.86 -25.20
C ALA A 599 -64.78 35.66 -24.75
N LYS A 600 -65.52 34.75 -25.41
CA LYS A 600 -66.86 34.31 -24.98
C LYS A 600 -66.85 33.42 -23.73
N ALA A 601 -65.81 32.61 -23.53
CA ALA A 601 -65.69 31.67 -22.40
C ALA A 601 -65.24 32.31 -21.06
N ARG A 602 -64.91 33.61 -21.03
CA ARG A 602 -64.54 34.34 -19.80
C ARG A 602 -65.75 34.82 -18.97
N GLN A 603 -66.98 34.58 -19.41
CA GLN A 603 -68.15 34.68 -18.53
C GLN A 603 -68.17 33.48 -17.58
N ARG A 604 -67.95 33.74 -16.28
CA ARG A 604 -68.02 32.72 -15.22
C ARG A 604 -69.46 32.24 -15.06
N ASP A 605 -69.71 30.97 -15.36
CA ASP A 605 -70.96 30.30 -15.03
C ASP A 605 -70.89 29.76 -13.60
N MET A 606 -71.57 30.45 -12.68
CA MET A 606 -71.55 30.21 -11.22
C MET A 606 -72.46 29.06 -10.77
N SER A 607 -72.87 28.17 -11.68
CA SER A 607 -73.95 27.20 -11.46
C SER A 607 -73.50 25.79 -11.05
N LYS A 608 -72.20 25.51 -10.85
CA LYS A 608 -71.73 24.17 -10.42
C LYS A 608 -70.64 24.22 -9.32
N PRO A 609 -70.86 23.60 -8.13
CA PRO A 609 -69.90 23.64 -7.02
C PRO A 609 -68.71 22.66 -7.18
N LEU A 610 -67.52 23.14 -6.81
CA LEU A 610 -66.17 22.53 -7.00
C LEU A 610 -65.88 21.20 -6.25
N PHE A 611 -66.83 20.62 -5.53
CA PHE A 611 -66.52 19.49 -4.62
C PHE A 611 -66.55 18.10 -5.28
N ILE A 612 -67.09 17.98 -6.50
CA ILE A 612 -67.30 16.67 -7.17
C ILE A 612 -66.07 16.19 -7.96
N GLU A 613 -65.04 17.02 -8.15
CA GLU A 613 -63.80 16.63 -8.88
C GLU A 613 -62.64 16.16 -7.98
N LEU A 614 -62.72 16.39 -6.66
CA LEU A 614 -61.66 15.97 -5.71
C LEU A 614 -61.81 14.52 -5.20
N GLY A 615 -62.87 13.81 -5.60
CA GLY A 615 -63.30 12.54 -4.99
C GLY A 615 -63.65 11.40 -5.95
N ARG A 616 -63.01 11.31 -7.13
CA ARG A 616 -63.10 10.09 -7.98
C ARG A 616 -61.75 9.40 -8.08
N SER A 617 -61.57 8.33 -7.30
CA SER A 617 -60.61 7.27 -7.62
C SER A 617 -61.08 6.54 -8.87
N PHE A 618 -60.21 6.38 -9.87
CA PHE A 618 -60.50 5.56 -11.06
C PHE A 618 -60.83 4.11 -10.65
N THR A 619 -61.86 3.53 -11.28
CA THR A 619 -62.45 2.22 -10.97
C THR A 619 -61.77 1.02 -11.64
N ASN A 620 -60.59 1.20 -12.25
CA ASN A 620 -59.86 0.09 -12.85
C ASN A 620 -58.53 -0.08 -12.09
N GLY A 621 -58.34 -1.26 -11.49
CA GLY A 621 -57.32 -1.60 -10.49
C GLY A 621 -55.86 -1.61 -10.95
N ASP A 622 -55.42 -0.59 -11.68
CA ASP A 622 -54.02 -0.32 -12.03
C ASP A 622 -53.63 1.10 -11.58
N GLY A 623 -53.88 1.39 -10.30
CA GLY A 623 -53.52 2.65 -9.66
C GLY A 623 -52.06 2.66 -9.20
N GLN A 624 -51.11 2.80 -10.11
CA GLN A 624 -49.80 3.35 -9.74
C GLN A 624 -50.00 4.83 -9.45
N SER A 625 -50.02 5.19 -8.17
CA SER A 625 -50.00 6.60 -7.77
C SER A 625 -48.81 7.28 -8.42
N VAL A 626 -49.07 8.42 -9.06
CA VAL A 626 -48.06 9.37 -9.52
C VAL A 626 -47.22 9.79 -8.31
N GLU A 627 -46.12 9.08 -8.06
CA GLU A 627 -45.05 9.58 -7.21
C GLU A 627 -44.38 10.69 -7.99
N VAL A 628 -44.86 11.91 -7.77
CA VAL A 628 -44.12 13.11 -8.15
C VAL A 628 -42.72 12.99 -7.55
N GLY A 629 -41.72 13.06 -8.43
CA GLY A 629 -40.33 12.84 -8.12
C GLY A 629 -39.81 13.63 -6.91
N VAL A 630 -38.71 13.11 -6.38
CA VAL A 630 -38.01 13.41 -5.12
C VAL A 630 -38.41 12.47 -3.98
N GLY A 631 -37.58 11.43 -3.81
CA GLY A 631 -37.70 10.37 -2.80
C GLY A 631 -37.82 10.88 -1.36
N THR A 632 -39.06 11.07 -0.94
CA THR A 632 -39.44 11.20 0.47
C THR A 632 -40.49 10.12 0.76
N SER A 633 -40.01 8.92 1.07
CA SER A 633 -40.81 7.96 1.83
C SER A 633 -41.40 8.72 3.03
N ARG A 634 -42.74 8.71 3.12
CA ARG A 634 -43.59 9.49 4.04
C ARG A 634 -42.85 9.85 5.35
N ARG A 635 -42.47 11.13 5.50
CA ARG A 635 -42.01 11.70 6.76
C ARG A 635 -43.13 11.53 7.80
N LYS A 636 -43.09 10.49 8.62
CA LYS A 636 -43.90 10.48 9.84
C LYS A 636 -43.37 11.64 10.70
N PRO A 637 -44.20 12.62 11.09
CA PRO A 637 -43.74 13.68 11.99
C PRO A 637 -43.25 13.02 13.29
N ALA A 638 -42.02 13.34 13.71
CA ALA A 638 -41.48 12.83 14.98
C ALA A 638 -42.29 13.41 16.14
N ARG A 639 -42.77 12.56 17.06
CA ARG A 639 -43.43 13.02 18.28
C ARG A 639 -42.37 13.55 19.24
N ILE A 640 -42.44 14.83 19.56
CA ILE A 640 -41.50 15.50 20.45
C ILE A 640 -42.03 15.41 21.88
N TYR A 641 -41.20 14.90 22.80
CA TYR A 641 -41.52 14.83 24.23
C TYR A 641 -40.78 15.95 24.96
N ARG A 642 -41.50 16.73 25.77
CA ARG A 642 -40.97 17.82 26.59
C ARG A 642 -41.46 17.67 28.02
N MET A 643 -40.58 17.91 28.99
CA MET A 643 -40.92 17.99 30.40
C MET A 643 -41.36 19.42 30.74
N ASN A 644 -42.61 19.60 31.17
CA ASN A 644 -43.11 20.89 31.65
C ASN A 644 -43.27 20.85 33.18
N PRO A 645 -43.07 21.97 33.90
CA PRO A 645 -43.37 22.06 35.32
C PRO A 645 -44.88 21.80 35.56
N GLY A 646 -45.21 20.79 36.38
CA GLY A 646 -46.61 20.46 36.74
C GLY A 646 -47.29 19.36 35.91
N MET A 647 -46.54 18.56 35.14
CA MET A 647 -47.09 17.41 34.39
C MET A 647 -47.68 16.33 35.31
N ASN A 648 -48.73 15.65 34.82
CA ASN A 648 -49.32 14.49 35.50
C ASN A 648 -48.33 13.31 35.51
N GLN A 649 -48.38 12.47 36.56
CA GLN A 649 -47.47 11.33 36.74
C GLN A 649 -47.44 10.38 35.52
N GLY A 650 -48.57 10.19 34.85
CA GLY A 650 -48.66 9.39 33.63
C GLY A 650 -47.92 10.00 32.44
N GLU A 651 -47.91 11.32 32.30
CA GLU A 651 -47.22 12.02 31.20
C GLU A 651 -45.72 12.10 31.48
N SER A 652 -45.31 12.36 32.72
CA SER A 652 -43.89 12.30 33.12
C SER A 652 -43.30 10.91 32.90
N ALA A 653 -44.08 9.84 33.15
CA ALA A 653 -43.68 8.48 32.82
C ALA A 653 -43.49 8.26 31.31
N GLN A 654 -44.31 8.89 30.45
CA GLN A 654 -44.13 8.83 28.99
C GLN A 654 -42.84 9.55 28.55
N VAL A 655 -42.53 10.71 29.13
CA VAL A 655 -41.27 11.43 28.86
C VAL A 655 -40.06 10.60 29.29
N ILE A 656 -40.07 10.03 30.50
CA ILE A 656 -39.00 9.15 30.99
C ILE A 656 -38.82 7.94 30.06
N ASN A 657 -39.90 7.28 29.68
CA ASN A 657 -39.83 6.15 28.75
C ASN A 657 -39.30 6.60 27.38
N ALA A 658 -39.67 7.78 26.89
CA ALA A 658 -39.13 8.33 25.65
C ALA A 658 -37.62 8.61 25.73
N ILE A 659 -37.12 9.09 26.88
CA ILE A 659 -35.67 9.28 27.09
C ILE A 659 -34.92 7.95 26.99
N TYR A 660 -35.41 6.91 27.66
CA TYR A 660 -34.82 5.58 27.55
C TYR A 660 -34.93 5.00 26.14
N CYS A 661 -36.07 5.14 25.48
CA CYS A 661 -36.24 4.69 24.10
C CYS A 661 -35.25 5.35 23.14
N GLN A 662 -34.98 6.63 23.31
CA GLN A 662 -34.04 7.36 22.46
C GLN A 662 -32.57 7.05 22.80
N VAL A 663 -32.18 7.19 24.07
CA VAL A 663 -30.77 7.07 24.48
C VAL A 663 -30.32 5.61 24.48
N MET A 664 -31.20 4.68 24.83
CA MET A 664 -30.90 3.24 24.88
C MET A 664 -31.41 2.47 23.65
N ASP A 665 -31.94 3.16 22.63
CA ASP A 665 -32.39 2.58 21.35
C ASP A 665 -33.36 1.39 21.53
N ILE A 666 -34.46 1.61 22.26
CA ILE A 666 -35.44 0.56 22.61
C ILE A 666 -36.66 0.69 21.69
N PHE A 667 -36.88 -0.33 20.85
CA PHE A 667 -37.92 -0.33 19.82
C PHE A 667 -39.34 -0.64 20.35
N SER A 668 -39.47 -1.40 21.44
CA SER A 668 -40.76 -1.93 21.92
C SER A 668 -41.56 -0.98 22.82
N GLY A 669 -41.08 0.24 23.08
CA GLY A 669 -41.74 1.22 23.98
C GLY A 669 -41.77 0.83 25.47
N GLN A 670 -41.50 -0.43 25.80
CA GLN A 670 -41.36 -0.94 27.16
C GLN A 670 -39.88 -1.05 27.52
N VAL A 671 -39.47 -0.31 28.55
CA VAL A 671 -38.07 -0.27 29.01
C VAL A 671 -37.80 -1.47 29.93
N PRO A 672 -36.85 -2.36 29.61
CA PRO A 672 -36.43 -3.44 30.50
C PRO A 672 -35.96 -2.90 31.86
N GLY A 673 -36.32 -3.56 32.95
CA GLY A 673 -35.99 -3.13 34.32
C GLY A 673 -34.49 -2.98 34.57
N GLU A 674 -33.66 -3.80 33.92
CA GLU A 674 -32.19 -3.77 34.02
C GLU A 674 -31.55 -2.51 33.43
N LEU A 675 -32.23 -1.86 32.47
CA LEU A 675 -31.75 -0.63 31.83
C LEU A 675 -32.26 0.62 32.54
N ARG A 676 -33.24 0.46 33.44
CA ARG A 676 -33.91 1.55 34.14
C ARG A 676 -33.17 1.90 35.43
N ARG A 677 -33.01 3.21 35.67
CA ARG A 677 -32.30 3.76 36.82
C ARG A 677 -33.31 4.49 37.71
N SER A 678 -33.72 3.85 38.80
CA SER A 678 -34.73 4.39 39.72
C SER A 678 -34.31 5.71 40.37
N ASP A 679 -33.01 5.93 40.53
CA ASP A 679 -32.42 7.16 41.05
C ASP A 679 -32.66 8.34 40.10
N LEU A 680 -32.38 8.17 38.81
CA LEU A 680 -32.61 9.22 37.80
C LEU A 680 -34.10 9.49 37.60
N ASP A 681 -34.93 8.44 37.60
CA ASP A 681 -36.38 8.56 37.48
C ASP A 681 -36.96 9.42 38.60
N SER A 682 -36.52 9.19 39.85
CA SER A 682 -37.01 9.93 41.01
C SER A 682 -36.57 11.38 40.97
N ARG A 683 -35.30 11.64 40.62
CA ARG A 683 -34.75 13.00 40.50
C ARG A 683 -35.46 13.84 39.44
N LEU A 684 -35.74 13.27 38.27
CA LEU A 684 -36.46 13.99 37.21
C LEU A 684 -37.93 14.21 37.56
N ARG A 685 -38.57 13.26 38.25
CA ARG A 685 -39.95 13.43 38.75
C ARG A 685 -40.06 14.53 39.81
N ASN A 686 -39.07 14.63 40.68
CA ASN A 686 -39.00 15.67 41.71
C ASN A 686 -38.56 17.04 41.17
N GLY A 687 -38.16 17.13 39.89
CA GLY A 687 -37.63 18.35 39.29
C GLY A 687 -36.22 18.73 39.77
N GLU A 688 -35.47 17.78 40.34
CA GLU A 688 -34.10 18.00 40.83
C GLU A 688 -33.06 18.07 39.70
N ILE A 689 -33.36 17.44 38.55
CA ILE A 689 -32.51 17.43 37.35
C ILE A 689 -33.34 17.76 36.11
N SER A 690 -32.72 18.39 35.12
CA SER A 690 -33.36 18.64 33.81
C SER A 690 -33.36 17.38 32.93
N VAL A 691 -34.11 17.39 31.82
CA VAL A 691 -34.07 16.30 30.83
C VAL A 691 -32.66 16.18 30.23
N ARG A 692 -31.98 17.31 30.04
CA ARG A 692 -30.59 17.34 29.57
C ARG A 692 -29.63 16.68 30.56
N GLU A 693 -29.73 16.97 31.85
CA GLU A 693 -28.91 16.34 32.89
C GLU A 693 -29.22 14.84 33.04
N PHE A 694 -30.50 14.46 32.89
CA PHE A 694 -30.89 13.06 32.82
C PHE A 694 -30.24 12.35 31.63
N VAL A 695 -30.30 12.93 30.42
CA VAL A 695 -29.66 12.36 29.22
C VAL A 695 -28.15 12.25 29.40
N LYS A 696 -27.50 13.28 29.95
CA LYS A 696 -26.06 13.32 30.24
C LYS A 696 -25.64 12.23 31.21
N SER A 697 -26.37 12.05 32.32
CA SER A 697 -26.11 11.02 33.33
C SER A 697 -26.44 9.61 32.87
N LEU A 698 -27.43 9.45 31.98
CA LEU A 698 -27.77 8.16 31.38
C LEU A 698 -26.72 7.72 30.34
N ALA A 699 -26.31 8.62 29.43
CA ALA A 699 -25.33 8.30 28.39
C ALA A 699 -23.89 8.15 28.92
N SER A 700 -23.59 8.71 30.09
CA SER A 700 -22.30 8.50 30.78
C SER A 700 -22.30 7.30 31.75
N SER A 701 -23.43 6.58 31.87
CA SER A 701 -23.55 5.44 32.78
C SER A 701 -22.81 4.19 32.31
N ASP A 702 -22.49 3.30 33.24
CA ASP A 702 -21.91 1.99 32.94
C ASP A 702 -22.83 1.10 32.10
N ILE A 703 -24.16 1.29 32.21
CA ILE A 703 -25.16 0.57 31.41
C ILE A 703 -25.02 0.94 29.94
N TYR A 704 -24.93 2.24 29.64
CA TYR A 704 -24.69 2.73 28.28
C TYR A 704 -23.32 2.28 27.76
N ARG A 705 -22.29 2.34 28.61
CA ARG A 705 -20.92 1.89 28.27
C ARG A 705 -20.89 0.41 27.87
N ARG A 706 -21.54 -0.48 28.62
CA ARG A 706 -21.58 -1.92 28.30
C ARG A 706 -22.29 -2.20 26.98
N ARG A 707 -23.32 -1.43 26.64
CA ARG A 707 -24.15 -1.67 25.45
C ARG A 707 -23.60 -1.05 24.17
N PHE A 708 -23.14 0.20 24.21
CA PHE A 708 -22.78 0.96 22.99
C PHE A 708 -21.31 1.36 22.90
N TYR A 709 -20.51 1.17 23.96
CA TYR A 709 -19.08 1.54 23.99
C TYR A 709 -18.14 0.33 23.98
N ALA A 710 -18.26 -0.57 24.95
CA ALA A 710 -17.35 -1.71 25.10
C ALA A 710 -17.30 -2.70 23.90
N PRO A 711 -18.42 -3.03 23.22
CA PRO A 711 -18.40 -4.01 22.14
C PRO A 711 -18.09 -3.42 20.74
N TYR A 712 -17.93 -2.09 20.62
CA TYR A 712 -17.83 -1.43 19.32
C TYR A 712 -16.57 -0.56 19.18
N PRO A 713 -16.00 -0.42 17.97
CA PRO A 713 -14.88 0.48 17.72
C PRO A 713 -15.31 1.95 17.83
N ASN A 714 -14.39 2.85 18.20
CA ASN A 714 -14.66 4.28 18.43
C ASN A 714 -15.44 4.96 17.30
N THR A 715 -15.21 4.59 16.04
CA THR A 715 -15.94 5.14 14.89
C THR A 715 -17.44 4.83 14.94
N LYS A 716 -17.82 3.61 15.34
CA LYS A 716 -19.22 3.22 15.55
C LYS A 716 -19.81 3.81 16.82
N VAL A 717 -19.02 3.93 17.88
CA VAL A 717 -19.42 4.65 19.11
C VAL A 717 -19.82 6.09 18.78
N ILE A 718 -19.04 6.78 17.95
CA ILE A 718 -19.35 8.17 17.54
C ILE A 718 -20.66 8.22 16.78
N GLU A 719 -20.90 7.30 15.84
CA GLU A 719 -22.18 7.20 15.12
C GLU A 719 -23.37 7.02 16.08
N PHE A 720 -23.24 6.15 17.09
CA PHE A 720 -24.24 5.98 18.14
C PHE A 720 -24.47 7.25 18.96
N LEU A 721 -23.40 7.92 19.41
CA LEU A 721 -23.54 9.16 20.18
C LEU A 721 -24.26 10.26 19.37
N PHE A 722 -23.92 10.44 18.10
CA PHE A 722 -24.58 11.41 17.23
C PHE A 722 -26.06 11.07 17.02
N ARG A 723 -26.39 9.78 16.89
CA ARG A 723 -27.76 9.30 16.74
C ARG A 723 -28.58 9.46 18.03
N HIS A 724 -28.05 9.03 19.17
CA HIS A 724 -28.77 9.03 20.45
C HIS A 724 -28.91 10.44 21.04
N LEU A 725 -27.86 11.26 20.99
CA LEU A 725 -27.82 12.57 21.63
C LEU A 725 -28.24 13.71 20.69
N LEU A 726 -27.84 13.65 19.42
CA LEU A 726 -28.14 14.70 18.43
C LEU A 726 -29.22 14.30 17.43
N GLY A 727 -29.67 13.05 17.40
CA GLY A 727 -30.71 12.60 16.48
C GLY A 727 -30.30 12.62 15.00
N ARG A 728 -29.00 12.70 14.67
CA ARG A 728 -28.50 12.75 13.29
C ARG A 728 -27.24 11.90 13.12
N ALA A 729 -26.81 11.70 11.88
CA ALA A 729 -25.47 11.17 11.62
C ALA A 729 -24.40 12.29 11.68
N PRO A 730 -23.12 11.95 11.89
CA PRO A 730 -22.02 12.90 11.70
C PRO A 730 -22.06 13.51 10.29
N ALA A 731 -21.94 14.84 10.19
CA ALA A 731 -22.13 15.59 8.95
C ALA A 731 -20.84 15.76 8.15
N THR A 732 -19.68 15.71 8.83
CA THR A 732 -18.36 15.86 8.19
C THR A 732 -17.33 14.92 8.81
N GLN A 733 -16.29 14.60 8.03
CA GLN A 733 -15.14 13.85 8.53
C GLN A 733 -14.39 14.59 9.66
N GLY A 734 -14.52 15.93 9.71
CA GLY A 734 -13.96 16.77 10.78
C GLY A 734 -14.57 16.45 12.14
N GLU A 735 -15.91 16.31 12.21
CA GLU A 735 -16.62 15.93 13.44
C GLU A 735 -16.15 14.55 13.94
N ILE A 736 -16.01 13.58 13.04
CA ILE A 736 -15.54 12.22 13.38
C ILE A 736 -14.13 12.27 13.97
N ARG A 737 -13.22 13.06 13.39
CA ARG A 737 -11.84 13.19 13.90
C ARG A 737 -11.81 13.86 15.28
N GLN A 738 -12.60 14.92 15.47
CA GLN A 738 -12.67 15.65 16.74
C GLN A 738 -13.13 14.74 17.88
N TYR A 739 -14.25 14.04 17.69
CA TYR A 739 -14.80 13.16 18.73
C TYR A 739 -14.00 11.87 18.91
N ASN A 740 -13.32 11.36 17.87
CA ASN A 740 -12.41 10.23 18.03
C ASN A 740 -11.20 10.60 18.89
N LYS A 741 -10.62 11.80 18.67
CA LYS A 741 -9.56 12.31 19.53
C LYS A 741 -10.03 12.47 20.97
N LEU A 742 -11.21 13.04 21.17
CA LEU A 742 -11.77 13.29 22.49
C LEU A 742 -12.06 11.97 23.25
N LEU A 743 -12.58 10.95 22.56
CA LEU A 743 -12.76 9.61 23.13
C LEU A 743 -11.43 8.93 23.50
N ALA A 744 -10.39 9.10 22.67
CA ALA A 744 -9.07 8.53 22.95
C ALA A 744 -8.37 9.21 24.14
N ASP A 745 -8.46 10.54 24.24
CA ASP A 745 -7.73 11.34 25.23
C ASP A 745 -8.46 11.39 26.59
N SER A 746 -9.79 11.42 26.60
CA SER A 746 -10.58 11.74 27.82
C SER A 746 -11.75 10.78 28.09
N GLY A 747 -11.96 9.78 27.22
CA GLY A 747 -12.96 8.73 27.40
C GLY A 747 -14.42 9.14 27.10
N LEU A 748 -15.35 8.20 27.32
CA LEU A 748 -16.77 8.33 26.96
C LEU A 748 -17.46 9.51 27.66
N LYS A 749 -17.21 9.70 28.96
CA LYS A 749 -17.89 10.73 29.75
C LYS A 749 -17.63 12.11 29.16
N ALA A 750 -16.36 12.47 28.92
CA ALA A 750 -16.00 13.75 28.32
C ALA A 750 -16.64 13.96 26.93
N ALA A 751 -16.76 12.91 26.12
CA ALA A 751 -17.41 13.01 24.81
C ALA A 751 -18.92 13.29 24.92
N VAL A 752 -19.60 12.62 25.85
CA VAL A 752 -21.02 12.87 26.14
C VAL A 752 -21.22 14.30 26.64
N GLU A 753 -20.37 14.76 27.57
CA GLU A 753 -20.43 16.14 28.09
C GLU A 753 -20.25 17.16 26.97
N ALA A 754 -19.23 16.98 26.11
CA ALA A 754 -19.00 17.86 24.97
C ALA A 754 -20.16 17.90 23.97
N MET A 755 -20.85 16.78 23.75
CA MET A 755 -22.00 16.72 22.83
C MET A 755 -23.27 17.34 23.43
N VAL A 756 -23.57 17.02 24.68
CA VAL A 756 -24.76 17.54 25.39
C VAL A 756 -24.60 19.02 25.74
N ASP A 757 -23.37 19.48 25.96
CA ASP A 757 -23.05 20.89 26.22
C ASP A 757 -22.77 21.70 24.95
N SER A 758 -22.95 21.09 23.77
CA SER A 758 -22.79 21.78 22.49
C SER A 758 -23.90 22.82 22.25
N PRO A 759 -23.60 23.91 21.51
CA PRO A 759 -24.61 24.89 21.11
C PRO A 759 -25.68 24.28 20.21
N GLU A 760 -25.36 23.17 19.52
CA GLU A 760 -26.34 22.42 18.74
C GLU A 760 -27.37 21.75 19.64
N TYR A 761 -26.94 21.04 20.68
CA TYR A 761 -27.87 20.40 21.61
C TYR A 761 -28.80 21.43 22.27
N ALA A 762 -28.24 22.55 22.74
CA ALA A 762 -29.00 23.64 23.35
C ALA A 762 -30.03 24.26 22.38
N ARG A 763 -29.67 24.44 21.10
CA ARG A 763 -30.56 25.05 20.09
C ARG A 763 -31.78 24.19 19.77
N TYR A 764 -31.65 22.87 19.77
CA TYR A 764 -32.70 21.97 19.28
C TYR A 764 -33.47 21.24 20.39
N PHE A 765 -32.83 21.01 21.54
CA PHE A 765 -33.42 20.27 22.66
C PHE A 765 -33.54 21.13 23.93
N GLY A 766 -32.59 22.05 24.16
CA GLY A 766 -32.57 22.86 25.38
C GLY A 766 -32.45 21.99 26.64
N GLU A 767 -33.11 22.39 27.72
CA GLU A 767 -33.08 21.67 29.01
C GLU A 767 -34.19 20.62 29.16
N ASP A 768 -35.30 20.79 28.44
CA ASP A 768 -36.56 20.11 28.74
C ASP A 768 -37.03 19.12 27.67
N VAL A 769 -36.41 19.12 26.48
CA VAL A 769 -36.86 18.31 25.34
C VAL A 769 -36.01 17.05 25.21
N VAL A 770 -36.67 15.91 25.05
CA VAL A 770 -36.02 14.63 24.78
C VAL A 770 -35.42 14.64 23.36
N PRO A 771 -34.17 14.19 23.16
CA PRO A 771 -33.63 14.07 21.81
C PRO A 771 -34.54 13.24 20.90
N TYR A 772 -34.67 13.63 19.65
CA TYR A 772 -35.48 12.94 18.65
C TYR A 772 -34.75 12.90 17.31
N ASN A 773 -35.10 11.95 16.45
CA ASN A 773 -34.47 11.83 15.14
C ASN A 773 -34.76 13.06 14.27
N ARG A 774 -33.69 13.70 13.81
CA ARG A 774 -33.68 14.91 12.99
C ARG A 774 -33.12 14.59 11.60
N PHE A 775 -33.80 15.09 10.58
CA PHE A 775 -33.36 14.99 9.19
C PHE A 775 -32.94 16.39 8.70
N PRO A 776 -31.64 16.75 8.76
CA PRO A 776 -31.18 18.06 8.34
C PRO A 776 -31.41 18.26 6.83
N SER A 777 -31.95 19.41 6.43
CA SER A 777 -32.20 19.76 5.03
C SER A 777 -30.99 20.49 4.42
N LEU A 778 -29.86 19.79 4.20
CA LEU A 778 -28.64 20.34 3.60
C LEU A 778 -27.90 19.30 2.72
N PRO A 779 -27.01 19.71 1.78
CA PRO A 779 -26.98 19.27 0.38
C PRO A 779 -26.67 17.78 0.17
N ALA A 780 -27.25 17.27 -0.93
CA ALA A 780 -27.30 15.93 -1.58
C ALA A 780 -26.49 14.73 -1.06
N GLY A 781 -25.36 14.90 -0.36
CA GLY A 781 -24.55 13.79 0.19
C GLY A 781 -24.96 13.35 1.59
N ASN A 782 -25.43 14.27 2.44
CA ASN A 782 -25.63 13.99 3.87
C ASN A 782 -27.01 13.40 4.21
N TYR A 783 -28.00 13.59 3.34
CA TYR A 783 -29.34 13.02 3.50
C TYR A 783 -29.34 11.48 3.35
N LEU A 784 -28.53 10.94 2.43
CA LEU A 784 -28.48 9.50 2.19
C LEU A 784 -27.93 8.70 3.38
N GLY A 785 -26.96 9.24 4.12
CA GLY A 785 -26.36 8.56 5.28
C GLY A 785 -27.34 8.40 6.45
N SER A 786 -28.10 9.45 6.77
CA SER A 786 -29.11 9.43 7.84
C SER A 786 -30.32 8.55 7.49
N VAL A 787 -30.75 8.54 6.22
CA VAL A 787 -31.85 7.66 5.75
C VAL A 787 -31.41 6.20 5.65
N LYS A 788 -30.18 5.91 5.20
CA LYS A 788 -29.63 4.54 5.18
C LYS A 788 -29.45 3.97 6.58
N ALA A 789 -28.90 4.74 7.53
CA ALA A 789 -28.75 4.29 8.92
C ALA A 789 -30.11 3.94 9.56
N ALA A 790 -31.15 4.72 9.29
CA ALA A 790 -32.51 4.41 9.75
C ALA A 790 -33.14 3.21 9.02
N ALA A 791 -32.87 3.02 7.72
CA ALA A 791 -33.37 1.90 6.93
C ALA A 791 -32.67 0.56 7.23
N ASP A 792 -31.37 0.59 7.56
CA ASP A 792 -30.60 -0.61 7.92
C ASP A 792 -31.06 -1.20 9.27
N LEU A 793 -31.58 -0.36 10.18
CA LEU A 793 -32.23 -0.79 11.43
C LEU A 793 -33.52 -1.59 11.20
N VAL A 794 -34.26 -1.30 10.12
CA VAL A 794 -35.47 -2.05 9.75
C VAL A 794 -35.11 -3.42 9.15
N LYS A 795 -33.87 -3.59 8.66
CA LYS A 795 -33.40 -4.82 8.01
C LYS A 795 -32.57 -5.74 8.93
N GLN A 796 -32.00 -5.22 10.02
CA GLN A 796 -31.29 -6.06 11.00
C GLN A 796 -32.26 -6.75 11.96
N SER A 797 -32.58 -8.01 11.66
CA SER A 797 -33.21 -8.94 12.62
C SER A 797 -32.34 -9.08 13.87
N TRP A 798 -32.86 -8.65 15.01
CA TRP A 798 -32.20 -8.67 16.32
C TRP A 798 -32.25 -10.06 17.00
N SER A 799 -32.05 -11.14 16.23
CA SER A 799 -31.96 -12.50 16.77
C SER A 799 -30.51 -13.01 16.91
N ASP A 800 -29.56 -12.48 16.13
CA ASP A 800 -28.27 -13.18 15.93
C ASP A 800 -27.03 -12.42 16.45
N MET A 801 -27.20 -11.22 17.02
CA MET A 801 -26.07 -10.36 17.47
C MET A 801 -26.26 -9.74 18.86
N SER A 802 -27.18 -10.24 19.70
CA SER A 802 -27.12 -9.93 21.14
C SER A 802 -26.13 -10.89 21.81
N PRO A 803 -25.08 -10.42 22.50
CA PRO A 803 -24.31 -11.28 23.38
C PRO A 803 -25.28 -11.85 24.42
N SER A 804 -25.49 -13.16 24.34
CA SER A 804 -26.27 -13.91 25.30
C SER A 804 -25.73 -13.64 26.70
N TYR A 805 -26.64 -13.23 27.58
CA TYR A 805 -26.48 -13.35 29.02
C TYR A 805 -26.29 -14.84 29.31
N ILE A 806 -25.05 -15.29 29.48
CA ILE A 806 -24.73 -16.64 29.96
C ILE A 806 -25.13 -16.68 31.42
N GLY A 807 -26.40 -17.01 31.65
CA GLY A 807 -26.90 -17.43 32.95
C GLY A 807 -26.37 -18.82 33.27
N ASN A 808 -25.76 -18.94 34.44
CA ASN A 808 -25.47 -20.21 35.11
C ASN A 808 -26.64 -21.20 34.95
N ARG A 809 -26.41 -22.32 34.26
CA ARG A 809 -27.10 -23.59 34.52
C ARG A 809 -26.14 -24.76 34.38
N LEU A 810 -25.84 -25.33 35.54
CA LEU A 810 -25.30 -26.67 35.76
C LEU A 810 -26.22 -27.75 35.14
N SER A 811 -25.61 -28.92 34.87
CA SER A 811 -26.23 -30.27 34.80
C SER A 811 -26.95 -30.66 33.50
N ARG A 812 -26.21 -31.31 32.57
CA ARG A 812 -26.21 -32.78 32.37
C ARG A 812 -25.10 -33.19 31.43
#